data_AF-A0A928GF00-F1
#
_entry.id   AF-A0A928GF00-F1
#
_cell.length_a   1.000
_cell.length_b   1.000
_cell.length_c   1.000
_cell.angle_alpha   90.00
_cell.angle_beta   90.00
_cell.angle_gamma   90.00
#
_symmetry.space_group_name_H-M   'P 1'
#
loop_
_entity.id
_entity.type
_entity.pdbx_description
1 polymer ?
#
loop_
_entity_poly.entity_id
_entity_poly.type
_entity_poly.pdbx_seq_one_letter_code
_entity_poly.pdbx_strand_id
1 'polypeptide(L)'
;MKKLFYYSIALLAAVSCAKEIVPQDNVETPKGDLKTFTIGACIDNSTIAPQDLTKANLDAETLEVLWQSKDTIGLVTADGAITPAWLAEGYGGKTEGVFNYQAEAEIAPVYAYYPYTSSSNVCQQTVEGGKLNIALESNQPRPNNGLINKNVLIMVAKADGESVVFKNTCAIAKISVKGNPVETRHLYVQTPEAALNGAGTVDMASDSPVFVTNAINELNADNNVIKTRSTVMDIDAKGVTFTPGTDYVFAGYVVMPAGTYHSLNFEGLATVGENRYYIQSYSPAKNITLNVGKIRPLNVPIDVPTEFTDLSADGKIANCYMIQNESGENFGFRLATRTYSNGKGTNTDLDINNAYNATVLWQSTEGLISSVTYNRANAMIYFKRDTQKTGNAVIALRSREGQVVYSWNIWVPGEVVGTNKFGSYELMDRNLGSYGTSGYTKIGAFYQQGRKDPFPGASEGTGSVNSTAVYPDVIKTVKAQDGKTQAWANNHPNVFIWGTDNTGRQDWRSAYDNNLWVSTETVLKRPQDPCPYGYRVPITKEFDNMNLVAKTKTGTYADLALTITDDNDKDAVFPIGGVWQRKYNAIEMANVDVEGYLWCGNGSTNTGNFDTQFPNASTTEITEAGTYRIQFKKANVTIAKTKAHPRRWGSNVRCVKFTEVDAE
;
A
#
# COMPACT_ATOMS: atom_id res chain seq x y z
N MET A 1 32.80 -17.12 24.92
CA MET A 1 31.47 -16.86 25.53
C MET A 1 30.45 -16.67 24.43
N LYS A 2 29.54 -17.64 24.28
CA LYS A 2 28.43 -17.64 23.32
C LYS A 2 27.49 -16.47 23.61
N LYS A 3 27.27 -15.55 22.68
CA LYS A 3 26.17 -14.57 22.76
C LYS A 3 25.01 -15.08 21.91
N LEU A 4 23.90 -15.38 22.58
CA LEU A 4 22.64 -15.84 22.03
C LEU A 4 22.11 -14.86 20.98
N PHE A 5 21.80 -15.38 19.78
CA PHE A 5 20.90 -14.76 18.82
C PHE A 5 19.47 -14.82 19.39
N TYR A 6 18.97 -13.70 19.90
CA TYR A 6 17.53 -13.53 20.15
C TYR A 6 16.86 -13.19 18.81
N TYR A 7 16.21 -14.19 18.21
CA TYR A 7 15.13 -13.98 17.24
C TYR A 7 13.99 -13.25 17.96
N SER A 8 14.01 -11.92 17.92
CA SER A 8 12.87 -11.12 18.36
C SER A 8 11.97 -10.93 17.14
N ILE A 9 11.07 -11.89 16.94
CA ILE A 9 9.86 -11.70 16.14
C ILE A 9 9.09 -10.60 16.85
N ALA A 10 8.92 -9.45 16.20
CA ALA A 10 7.97 -8.45 16.67
C ALA A 10 6.57 -9.02 16.47
N LEU A 11 6.13 -9.82 17.45
CA LEU A 11 4.73 -9.88 17.82
C LEU A 11 4.37 -8.45 18.22
N LEU A 12 3.76 -7.69 17.32
CA LEU A 12 2.88 -6.63 17.79
C LEU A 12 1.81 -7.36 18.59
N ALA A 13 1.90 -7.31 19.92
CA ALA A 13 0.80 -7.63 20.80
C ALA A 13 -0.28 -6.54 20.64
N ALA A 14 -0.91 -6.52 19.46
CA ALA A 14 -2.33 -6.29 19.38
C ALA A 14 -2.99 -7.37 20.26
N VAL A 15 -4.00 -7.02 21.03
CA VAL A 15 -4.85 -7.99 21.73
C VAL A 15 -5.79 -8.58 20.67
N SER A 16 -5.17 -9.22 19.69
CA SER A 16 -5.79 -9.92 18.59
C SER A 16 -6.01 -11.36 19.03
N CYS A 17 -7.24 -11.85 18.86
CA CYS A 17 -7.59 -13.25 19.12
C CYS A 17 -6.84 -14.28 18.26
N ALA A 18 -5.98 -13.87 17.33
CA ALA A 18 -5.29 -14.82 16.46
C ALA A 18 -4.05 -15.40 17.16
N LYS A 19 -4.12 -16.68 17.55
CA LYS A 19 -3.03 -17.42 18.18
C LYS A 19 -2.55 -18.53 17.24
N GLU A 20 -1.29 -18.96 17.41
CA GLU A 20 -0.77 -20.21 16.85
C GLU A 20 -1.74 -21.38 17.08
N ILE A 21 -1.99 -22.20 16.04
CA ILE A 21 -2.85 -23.37 16.12
C ILE A 21 -2.39 -24.27 17.25
N VAL A 22 -3.21 -24.40 18.30
CA VAL A 22 -2.97 -25.38 19.36
C VAL A 22 -3.36 -26.75 18.83
N PRO A 23 -2.48 -27.75 18.86
CA PRO A 23 -2.83 -29.12 18.51
C PRO A 23 -4.02 -29.60 19.36
N GLN A 24 -4.98 -30.29 18.74
CA GLN A 24 -6.15 -30.90 19.41
C GLN A 24 -5.76 -31.97 20.45
N ASP A 25 -4.48 -32.28 20.60
CA ASP A 25 -3.91 -33.30 21.48
C ASP A 25 -4.08 -33.05 22.99
N ASN A 26 -4.54 -31.85 23.40
CA ASN A 26 -4.67 -31.46 24.80
C ASN A 26 -6.09 -31.61 25.39
N VAL A 27 -7.06 -32.17 24.65
CA VAL A 27 -8.40 -32.44 25.19
C VAL A 27 -8.43 -33.88 25.70
N GLU A 28 -8.35 -34.06 27.02
CA GLU A 28 -8.40 -35.39 27.63
C GLU A 28 -9.76 -36.05 27.40
N THR A 29 -9.75 -37.33 26.99
CA THR A 29 -10.96 -38.16 26.87
C THR A 29 -11.41 -38.59 28.27
N PRO A 30 -12.60 -38.18 28.73
CA PRO A 30 -13.07 -38.55 30.06
C PRO A 30 -13.54 -40.02 30.11
N LYS A 31 -13.49 -40.62 31.30
CA LYS A 31 -13.87 -42.02 31.56
C LYS A 31 -15.32 -42.06 32.06
N GLY A 32 -16.22 -42.78 31.38
CA GLY A 32 -17.65 -42.92 31.77
C GLY A 32 -18.54 -43.43 30.64
N ASP A 33 -19.85 -43.54 30.87
CA ASP A 33 -20.85 -43.88 29.84
C ASP A 33 -20.91 -42.79 28.76
N LEU A 34 -20.72 -43.18 27.50
CA LEU A 34 -20.64 -42.27 26.35
C LEU A 34 -21.92 -42.35 25.52
N LYS A 35 -22.43 -41.19 25.12
CA LYS A 35 -23.46 -41.07 24.08
C LYS A 35 -22.78 -40.86 22.72
N THR A 36 -23.41 -41.32 21.65
CA THR A 36 -22.89 -41.24 20.28
C THR A 36 -23.73 -40.34 19.39
N PHE A 37 -23.10 -39.70 18.41
CA PHE A 37 -23.77 -38.87 17.41
C PHE A 37 -23.13 -39.12 16.03
N THR A 38 -23.93 -39.35 14.97
CA THR A 38 -23.40 -39.62 13.61
C THR A 38 -23.33 -38.32 12.81
N ILE A 39 -22.24 -38.09 12.09
CA ILE A 39 -22.03 -36.83 11.36
C ILE A 39 -21.46 -37.03 9.97
N GLY A 40 -21.80 -36.12 9.06
CA GLY A 40 -21.11 -35.90 7.79
C GLY A 40 -20.64 -34.44 7.67
N ALA A 41 -19.69 -34.17 6.78
CA ALA A 41 -19.22 -32.81 6.49
C ALA A 41 -19.06 -32.59 5.00
N CYS A 42 -19.59 -31.46 4.49
CA CYS A 42 -19.49 -31.14 3.07
C CYS A 42 -19.07 -29.69 2.81
N ILE A 43 -18.53 -29.48 1.61
CA ILE A 43 -18.22 -28.18 1.04
C ILE A 43 -19.09 -28.03 -0.22
N ASP A 44 -19.98 -27.03 -0.28
CA ASP A 44 -20.80 -26.78 -1.48
C ASP A 44 -19.93 -26.21 -2.61
N ASN A 45 -19.66 -27.02 -3.63
CA ASN A 45 -18.76 -26.68 -4.73
C ASN A 45 -19.42 -26.70 -6.12
N SER A 46 -20.59 -26.09 -6.26
CA SER A 46 -21.37 -26.08 -7.52
C SER A 46 -20.68 -25.56 -8.82
N THR A 47 -19.36 -25.29 -8.90
CA THR A 47 -18.74 -24.66 -10.10
C THR A 47 -17.25 -24.96 -10.42
N ILE A 48 -16.60 -26.05 -9.98
CA ILE A 48 -15.15 -26.29 -10.29
C ILE A 48 -14.90 -27.62 -11.00
N ALA A 49 -14.06 -27.61 -12.04
CA ALA A 49 -13.67 -28.80 -12.79
C ALA A 49 -12.77 -29.76 -11.96
N PRO A 50 -12.92 -31.10 -12.08
CA PRO A 50 -12.17 -32.10 -11.28
C PRO A 50 -10.65 -32.00 -11.34
N GLN A 51 -10.11 -31.40 -12.40
CA GLN A 51 -8.66 -31.20 -12.60
C GLN A 51 -8.04 -30.09 -11.73
N ASP A 52 -8.87 -29.31 -11.03
CA ASP A 52 -8.43 -28.23 -10.14
C ASP A 52 -8.37 -28.63 -8.65
N LEU A 53 -8.49 -29.92 -8.33
CA LEU A 53 -8.55 -30.45 -6.97
C LEU A 53 -7.15 -30.89 -6.51
N THR A 54 -6.68 -30.41 -5.35
CA THR A 54 -5.44 -30.91 -4.72
C THR A 54 -5.78 -31.83 -3.54
N LYS A 55 -4.91 -32.81 -3.22
CA LYS A 55 -5.21 -34.08 -2.49
C LYS A 55 -4.67 -34.21 -1.06
N ALA A 56 -5.57 -34.55 -0.09
CA ALA A 56 -5.46 -35.00 1.34
C ALA A 56 -5.84 -34.04 2.52
N ASN A 57 -7.10 -34.11 2.96
CA ASN A 57 -7.87 -33.05 3.65
C ASN A 57 -9.32 -33.15 3.18
N LEU A 58 -9.47 -33.28 1.86
CA LEU A 58 -10.74 -33.53 1.20
C LEU A 58 -10.73 -34.88 0.49
N ASP A 59 -11.89 -35.52 0.41
CA ASP A 59 -12.11 -36.63 -0.49
C ASP A 59 -11.88 -36.19 -1.94
N ALA A 60 -11.11 -36.98 -2.70
CA ALA A 60 -10.67 -36.61 -4.04
C ALA A 60 -11.80 -36.67 -5.09
N GLU A 61 -12.91 -37.34 -4.77
CA GLU A 61 -14.06 -37.57 -5.64
C GLU A 61 -15.25 -36.68 -5.25
N THR A 62 -15.50 -36.47 -3.94
CA THR A 62 -16.69 -35.77 -3.42
C THR A 62 -16.41 -34.39 -2.83
N LEU A 63 -15.14 -34.04 -2.56
CA LEU A 63 -14.73 -32.75 -1.94
C LEU A 63 -15.30 -32.50 -0.54
N GLU A 64 -15.52 -33.59 0.17
CA GLU A 64 -15.96 -33.60 1.57
C GLU A 64 -14.77 -33.57 2.53
N VAL A 65 -14.96 -33.03 3.74
CA VAL A 65 -13.90 -32.97 4.75
C VAL A 65 -13.65 -34.36 5.32
N LEU A 66 -12.38 -34.77 5.38
CA LEU A 66 -11.98 -36.02 6.03
C LEU A 66 -11.72 -35.80 7.53
N TRP A 67 -12.51 -36.47 8.36
CA TRP A 67 -12.29 -36.56 9.80
C TRP A 67 -10.98 -37.29 10.09
N GLN A 68 -10.27 -36.91 11.14
CA GLN A 68 -8.99 -37.47 11.57
C GLN A 68 -9.10 -37.88 13.04
N SER A 69 -8.32 -38.89 13.44
CA SER A 69 -8.28 -39.32 14.84
C SER A 69 -8.02 -38.11 15.75
N LYS A 70 -8.78 -38.02 16.85
CA LYS A 70 -8.78 -36.92 17.84
C LYS A 70 -9.42 -35.61 17.43
N ASP A 71 -10.06 -35.52 16.26
CA ASP A 71 -10.91 -34.38 15.97
C ASP A 71 -11.97 -34.22 17.08
N THR A 72 -12.15 -32.98 17.52
CA THR A 72 -13.13 -32.62 18.54
C THR A 72 -14.07 -31.56 17.98
N ILE A 73 -15.37 -31.77 18.16
CA ILE A 73 -16.42 -30.81 17.82
C ILE A 73 -17.03 -30.23 19.11
N GLY A 74 -17.59 -29.02 19.02
CA GLY A 74 -18.39 -28.44 20.09
C GLY A 74 -19.85 -28.74 19.83
N LEU A 75 -20.48 -29.52 20.71
CA LEU A 75 -21.92 -29.73 20.73
C LEU A 75 -22.57 -28.61 21.55
N VAL A 76 -23.66 -28.06 21.05
CA VAL A 76 -24.35 -26.93 21.67
C VAL A 76 -25.77 -27.32 22.01
N THR A 77 -26.14 -27.19 23.28
CA THR A 77 -27.50 -27.43 23.78
C THR A 77 -28.39 -26.20 23.61
N ALA A 78 -29.70 -26.37 23.79
CA ALA A 78 -30.68 -25.29 23.56
C ALA A 78 -30.47 -24.05 24.46
N ASP A 79 -29.86 -24.22 25.63
CA ASP A 79 -29.49 -23.17 26.58
C ASP A 79 -28.14 -22.50 26.25
N GLY A 80 -27.46 -22.93 25.18
CA GLY A 80 -26.19 -22.38 24.73
C GLY A 80 -24.95 -22.97 25.41
N ALA A 81 -25.11 -24.00 26.27
CA ALA A 81 -23.96 -24.69 26.84
C ALA A 81 -23.20 -25.47 25.76
N ILE A 82 -21.87 -25.50 25.88
CA ILE A 82 -20.97 -26.16 24.92
C ILE A 82 -20.35 -27.38 25.59
N THR A 83 -20.49 -28.53 24.95
CA THR A 83 -19.90 -29.80 25.37
C THR A 83 -18.99 -30.34 24.28
N PRO A 84 -17.71 -30.67 24.56
CA PRO A 84 -16.85 -31.31 23.58
C PRO A 84 -17.33 -32.72 23.24
N ALA A 85 -17.21 -33.10 21.97
CA ALA A 85 -17.38 -34.47 21.50
C ALA A 85 -16.20 -34.90 20.64
N TRP A 86 -15.74 -36.14 20.84
CA TRP A 86 -14.53 -36.69 20.23
C TRP A 86 -14.85 -37.72 19.15
N LEU A 87 -14.12 -37.68 18.03
CA LEU A 87 -14.25 -38.69 16.99
C LEU A 87 -13.96 -40.11 17.52
N ALA A 88 -14.89 -41.03 17.31
CA ALA A 88 -14.75 -42.44 17.66
C ALA A 88 -13.65 -43.14 16.86
N GLU A 89 -13.07 -44.18 17.46
CA GLU A 89 -12.07 -45.01 16.78
C GLU A 89 -12.63 -45.64 15.50
N GLY A 90 -11.77 -45.78 14.48
CA GLY A 90 -12.16 -46.38 13.18
C GLY A 90 -12.85 -45.43 12.20
N TYR A 91 -13.07 -44.17 12.56
CA TYR A 91 -13.61 -43.13 11.66
C TYR A 91 -12.56 -42.14 11.14
N GLY A 92 -11.29 -42.29 11.55
CA GLY A 92 -10.20 -41.50 10.96
C GLY A 92 -10.04 -41.78 9.46
N GLY A 93 -9.89 -40.71 8.67
CA GLY A 93 -9.76 -40.74 7.22
C GLY A 93 -11.09 -40.86 6.45
N LYS A 94 -12.25 -40.73 7.11
CA LYS A 94 -13.58 -40.84 6.49
C LYS A 94 -14.30 -39.49 6.40
N THR A 95 -15.26 -39.38 5.48
CA THR A 95 -16.14 -38.20 5.31
C THR A 95 -17.30 -38.17 6.31
N GLU A 96 -17.60 -39.34 6.88
CA GLU A 96 -18.54 -39.53 7.99
C GLU A 96 -17.82 -39.95 9.27
N GLY A 97 -18.39 -39.61 10.42
CA GLY A 97 -17.83 -39.91 11.73
C GLY A 97 -18.91 -40.18 12.77
N VAL A 98 -18.57 -40.98 13.77
CA VAL A 98 -19.35 -41.05 15.02
C VAL A 98 -18.58 -40.29 16.09
N PHE A 99 -19.25 -39.41 16.82
CA PHE A 99 -18.65 -38.61 17.88
C PHE A 99 -19.22 -39.01 19.23
N ASN A 100 -18.31 -39.26 20.17
CA ASN A 100 -18.64 -39.63 21.54
C ASN A 100 -18.60 -38.39 22.42
N TYR A 101 -19.56 -38.25 23.34
CA TYR A 101 -19.59 -37.16 24.32
C TYR A 101 -20.11 -37.63 25.67
N GLN A 102 -19.81 -36.86 26.71
CA GLN A 102 -20.38 -37.02 28.04
C GLN A 102 -21.40 -35.92 28.32
N ALA A 103 -22.57 -36.28 28.84
CA ALA A 103 -23.59 -35.33 29.25
C ALA A 103 -24.25 -35.79 30.55
N GLU A 104 -24.42 -34.88 31.50
CA GLU A 104 -25.05 -35.14 32.81
C GLU A 104 -26.59 -35.17 32.74
N ALA A 105 -27.21 -34.85 31.59
CA ALA A 105 -28.66 -34.89 31.36
C ALA A 105 -29.05 -35.30 29.92
N GLU A 106 -30.32 -35.65 29.70
CA GLU A 106 -30.94 -35.96 28.38
C GLU A 106 -31.15 -34.74 27.46
N ILE A 107 -30.43 -33.62 27.66
CA ILE A 107 -30.57 -32.47 26.76
C ILE A 107 -29.82 -32.78 25.47
N ALA A 108 -30.58 -33.10 24.42
CA ALA A 108 -30.03 -33.36 23.09
C ALA A 108 -29.36 -32.09 22.53
N PRO A 109 -28.19 -32.21 21.90
CA PRO A 109 -27.56 -31.09 21.22
C PRO A 109 -28.44 -30.61 20.07
N VAL A 110 -28.52 -29.29 19.89
CA VAL A 110 -29.30 -28.63 18.82
C VAL A 110 -28.38 -28.14 17.70
N TYR A 111 -27.13 -27.83 18.02
CA TYR A 111 -26.12 -27.43 17.05
C TYR A 111 -24.79 -28.14 17.31
N ALA A 112 -23.94 -28.16 16.30
CA ALA A 112 -22.56 -28.58 16.42
C ALA A 112 -21.66 -27.62 15.64
N TYR A 113 -20.42 -27.45 16.08
CA TYR A 113 -19.44 -26.63 15.35
C TYR A 113 -18.02 -27.22 15.42
N TYR A 114 -17.20 -26.82 14.45
CA TYR A 114 -15.78 -27.15 14.34
C TYR A 114 -15.02 -25.91 13.86
N PRO A 115 -13.76 -25.67 14.31
CA PRO A 115 -13.03 -26.44 15.31
C PRO A 115 -13.49 -26.13 16.74
N TYR A 116 -13.50 -27.13 17.63
CA TYR A 116 -13.60 -26.90 19.06
C TYR A 116 -12.24 -26.54 19.65
N THR A 117 -12.19 -25.59 20.58
CA THR A 117 -10.99 -25.26 21.36
C THR A 117 -11.33 -25.19 22.84
N SER A 118 -10.50 -25.81 23.68
CA SER A 118 -10.67 -25.72 25.13
C SER A 118 -10.37 -24.28 25.59
N SER A 119 -11.25 -23.75 26.44
CA SER A 119 -11.49 -22.33 26.78
C SER A 119 -10.36 -21.57 27.48
N SER A 120 -9.10 -21.95 27.29
CA SER A 120 -7.97 -21.45 28.07
C SER A 120 -7.31 -20.15 27.58
N ASN A 121 -7.72 -19.49 26.46
CA ASN A 121 -7.24 -18.12 26.14
C ASN A 121 -7.94 -17.34 24.97
N VAL A 122 -7.81 -16.00 25.05
CA VAL A 122 -8.06 -14.84 24.16
C VAL A 122 -9.38 -14.74 23.35
N CYS A 123 -9.95 -15.81 22.79
CA CYS A 123 -11.31 -15.79 22.21
C CYS A 123 -12.09 -17.00 22.69
N GLN A 124 -12.82 -16.85 23.81
CA GLN A 124 -13.66 -17.93 24.32
C GLN A 124 -14.79 -18.21 23.33
N GLN A 125 -14.95 -19.49 22.98
CA GLN A 125 -16.09 -19.95 22.21
C GLN A 125 -17.33 -19.91 23.10
N THR A 126 -18.32 -19.13 22.71
CA THR A 126 -19.57 -18.95 23.46
C THR A 126 -20.74 -18.98 22.49
N VAL A 127 -21.92 -19.35 22.98
CA VAL A 127 -23.15 -19.28 22.18
C VAL A 127 -24.16 -18.37 22.88
N GLU A 128 -24.66 -17.38 22.13
CA GLU A 128 -25.71 -16.48 22.59
C GLU A 128 -26.82 -16.43 21.53
N GLY A 129 -28.05 -16.80 21.91
CA GLY A 129 -29.20 -16.76 21.00
C GLY A 129 -29.01 -17.58 19.71
N GLY A 130 -28.34 -18.74 19.77
CA GLY A 130 -28.04 -19.58 18.61
C GLY A 130 -26.87 -19.11 17.74
N LYS A 131 -26.20 -18.02 18.12
CA LYS A 131 -25.01 -17.51 17.43
C LYS A 131 -23.75 -17.94 18.14
N LEU A 132 -22.87 -18.59 17.40
CA LEU A 132 -21.54 -18.98 17.86
C LEU A 132 -20.58 -17.80 17.72
N ASN A 133 -19.95 -17.38 18.82
CA ASN A 133 -18.78 -16.51 18.81
C ASN A 133 -17.52 -17.37 18.65
N ILE A 134 -16.73 -17.11 17.61
CA ILE A 134 -15.51 -17.87 17.27
C ILE A 134 -14.53 -16.97 16.52
N ALA A 135 -13.23 -17.28 16.55
CA ALA A 135 -12.22 -16.56 15.78
C ALA A 135 -11.79 -17.34 14.53
N LEU A 136 -11.66 -16.62 13.42
CA LEU A 136 -10.94 -17.10 12.25
C LEU A 136 -9.45 -16.76 12.44
N GLU A 137 -8.58 -17.75 12.35
CA GLU A 137 -7.15 -17.57 12.61
C GLU A 137 -6.45 -16.78 11.49
N SER A 138 -5.58 -15.86 11.90
CA SER A 138 -4.75 -15.08 10.97
C SER A 138 -3.57 -15.88 10.43
N ASN A 139 -3.07 -16.85 11.21
CA ASN A 139 -2.04 -17.78 10.78
C ASN A 139 -2.68 -19.10 10.33
N GLN A 140 -2.54 -19.44 9.06
CA GLN A 140 -3.12 -20.63 8.45
C GLN A 140 -2.00 -21.53 7.92
N PRO A 141 -1.50 -22.47 8.73
CA PRO A 141 -0.47 -23.44 8.33
C PRO A 141 -0.97 -24.29 7.18
N ARG A 142 -0.18 -24.31 6.10
CA ARG A 142 -0.33 -25.23 4.97
C ARG A 142 0.22 -26.59 5.40
N PRO A 143 -0.60 -27.64 5.48
CA PRO A 143 -0.12 -28.98 5.76
C PRO A 143 0.74 -29.50 4.59
N ASN A 144 1.68 -30.39 4.88
CA ASN A 144 2.69 -30.89 3.93
C ASN A 144 2.10 -31.55 2.67
N ASN A 145 0.86 -32.02 2.76
CA ASN A 145 0.12 -32.60 1.65
C ASN A 145 -0.47 -31.55 0.69
N GLY A 146 -0.45 -30.26 1.06
CA GLY A 146 -0.89 -29.13 0.23
C GLY A 146 -2.35 -28.74 0.39
N LEU A 147 -3.02 -29.14 1.46
CA LEU A 147 -4.49 -29.00 1.57
C LEU A 147 -4.95 -27.93 2.51
N ILE A 148 -6.26 -27.73 2.49
CA ILE A 148 -6.92 -26.92 3.48
C ILE A 148 -6.65 -27.57 4.84
N ASN A 149 -6.03 -26.81 5.73
CA ASN A 149 -5.97 -27.15 7.13
C ASN A 149 -7.38 -26.97 7.71
N LYS A 150 -8.06 -28.09 7.97
CA LYS A 150 -9.44 -28.04 8.48
C LYS A 150 -9.55 -27.28 9.80
N ASN A 151 -8.47 -27.18 10.60
CA ASN A 151 -8.49 -26.47 11.87
C ASN A 151 -8.65 -24.95 11.74
N VAL A 152 -8.59 -24.41 10.52
CA VAL A 152 -8.95 -23.00 10.24
C VAL A 152 -10.27 -22.88 9.48
N LEU A 153 -10.95 -24.01 9.20
CA LEU A 153 -12.22 -24.07 8.49
C LEU A 153 -13.37 -24.07 9.50
N ILE A 154 -14.00 -22.91 9.69
CA ILE A 154 -15.15 -22.78 10.59
C ILE A 154 -16.36 -23.45 9.93
N MET A 155 -16.84 -24.51 10.55
CA MET A 155 -18.01 -25.27 10.11
C MET A 155 -19.04 -25.32 11.23
N VAL A 156 -20.31 -25.21 10.87
CA VAL A 156 -21.43 -25.38 11.80
C VAL A 156 -22.45 -26.34 11.23
N ALA A 157 -23.22 -26.94 12.11
CA ALA A 157 -24.31 -27.83 11.76
C ALA A 157 -25.50 -27.62 12.70
N LYS A 158 -26.69 -27.85 12.17
CA LYS A 158 -27.93 -27.93 12.93
C LYS A 158 -28.31 -29.41 13.07
N ALA A 159 -28.59 -29.84 14.28
CA ALA A 159 -28.96 -31.22 14.57
C ALA A 159 -30.36 -31.54 14.03
N ASP A 160 -30.46 -32.68 13.36
CA ASP A 160 -31.71 -33.30 12.95
C ASP A 160 -31.75 -34.74 13.47
N GLY A 161 -32.25 -34.91 14.70
CA GLY A 161 -32.14 -36.18 15.42
C GLY A 161 -30.70 -36.52 15.79
N GLU A 162 -30.23 -37.71 15.41
CA GLU A 162 -28.87 -38.22 15.69
C GLU A 162 -27.87 -37.98 14.55
N SER A 163 -28.26 -37.18 13.54
CA SER A 163 -27.44 -36.84 12.38
C SER A 163 -27.21 -35.33 12.25
N VAL A 164 -26.00 -34.94 11.86
CA VAL A 164 -25.70 -33.56 11.44
C VAL A 164 -24.89 -33.56 10.15
N VAL A 165 -25.10 -32.51 9.36
CA VAL A 165 -24.27 -32.19 8.20
C VAL A 165 -23.62 -30.83 8.42
N PHE A 166 -22.29 -30.84 8.54
CA PHE A 166 -21.51 -29.62 8.69
C PHE A 166 -21.44 -28.83 7.38
N LYS A 167 -21.68 -27.53 7.48
CA LYS A 167 -21.53 -26.56 6.40
C LYS A 167 -20.36 -25.63 6.71
N ASN A 168 -19.45 -25.46 5.74
CA ASN A 168 -18.44 -24.41 5.80
C ASN A 168 -19.08 -23.02 5.76
N THR A 169 -18.64 -22.14 6.65
CA THR A 169 -19.20 -20.79 6.87
C THR A 169 -18.36 -19.68 6.23
N CYS A 170 -17.17 -20.03 5.76
CA CYS A 170 -16.20 -19.10 5.16
C CYS A 170 -16.08 -19.34 3.65
N ALA A 171 -15.42 -18.42 2.95
CA ALA A 171 -14.96 -18.65 1.60
C ALA A 171 -13.53 -19.20 1.59
N ILE A 172 -13.16 -19.88 0.51
CA ILE A 172 -11.82 -20.46 0.36
C ILE A 172 -11.16 -19.89 -0.89
N ALA A 173 -9.96 -19.33 -0.76
CA ALA A 173 -9.14 -18.94 -1.90
C ALA A 173 -8.09 -20.02 -2.20
N LYS A 174 -8.09 -20.55 -3.42
CA LYS A 174 -7.03 -21.41 -3.96
C LYS A 174 -5.96 -20.51 -4.55
N ILE A 175 -4.83 -20.38 -3.88
CA ILE A 175 -3.74 -19.50 -4.32
C ILE A 175 -2.83 -20.26 -5.27
N SER A 176 -2.63 -19.71 -6.46
CA SER A 176 -1.64 -20.20 -7.42
C SER A 176 -0.70 -19.06 -7.77
N VAL A 177 0.60 -19.32 -7.80
CA VAL A 177 1.63 -18.31 -8.05
C VAL A 177 2.34 -18.56 -9.39
N LYS A 178 2.76 -17.52 -10.09
CA LYS A 178 3.56 -17.62 -11.32
C LYS A 178 4.84 -16.80 -11.17
N GLY A 179 6.00 -17.38 -11.51
CA GLY A 179 7.31 -16.71 -11.45
C GLY A 179 8.41 -17.59 -10.85
N ASN A 180 9.56 -17.00 -10.46
CA ASN A 180 10.73 -17.73 -9.92
C ASN A 180 10.87 -17.66 -8.38
N PRO A 181 10.05 -18.36 -7.57
CA PRO A 181 10.37 -18.59 -6.15
C PRO A 181 10.98 -19.98 -5.91
N VAL A 182 12.20 -20.05 -5.34
CA VAL A 182 12.82 -21.35 -5.00
C VAL A 182 12.46 -21.78 -3.57
N GLU A 183 12.11 -20.84 -2.69
CA GLU A 183 11.57 -21.12 -1.35
C GLU A 183 10.76 -19.91 -0.84
N THR A 184 9.47 -20.09 -0.54
CA THR A 184 8.69 -19.16 0.30
C THR A 184 8.12 -19.92 1.50
N ARG A 185 8.20 -19.28 2.67
CA ARG A 185 7.69 -19.82 3.93
C ARG A 185 6.39 -19.15 4.38
N HIS A 186 6.14 -17.93 3.91
CA HIS A 186 4.94 -17.20 4.26
C HIS A 186 4.42 -16.43 3.04
N LEU A 187 3.13 -16.58 2.77
CA LEU A 187 2.42 -15.78 1.79
C LEU A 187 1.25 -15.08 2.49
N TYR A 188 1.35 -13.76 2.60
CA TYR A 188 0.34 -12.91 3.18
C TYR A 188 -0.68 -12.51 2.12
N VAL A 189 -1.96 -12.58 2.46
CA VAL A 189 -3.06 -11.98 1.69
C VAL A 189 -3.56 -10.77 2.48
N GLN A 190 -3.70 -9.63 1.80
CA GLN A 190 -4.01 -8.35 2.43
C GLN A 190 -5.06 -7.56 1.66
N THR A 191 -5.84 -6.72 2.35
CA THR A 191 -6.76 -5.76 1.73
C THR A 191 -6.96 -4.54 2.62
N PRO A 192 -7.08 -3.31 2.07
CA PRO A 192 -7.40 -2.13 2.87
C PRO A 192 -8.88 -2.06 3.29
N GLU A 193 -9.76 -2.89 2.73
CA GLU A 193 -11.21 -2.66 2.77
C GLU A 193 -11.90 -3.35 3.96
N ALA A 194 -11.47 -4.57 4.28
CA ALA A 194 -12.15 -5.47 5.21
C ALA A 194 -11.19 -6.23 6.13
N ALA A 195 -11.73 -6.80 7.21
CA ALA A 195 -11.00 -7.76 8.02
C ALA A 195 -10.97 -9.12 7.29
N LEU A 196 -9.81 -9.78 7.28
CA LEU A 196 -9.63 -11.09 6.64
C LEU A 196 -9.63 -12.25 7.64
N ASN A 197 -9.67 -11.97 8.94
CA ASN A 197 -9.64 -12.91 10.05
C ASN A 197 -10.06 -12.20 11.35
N GLY A 198 -9.93 -12.88 12.48
CA GLY A 198 -10.22 -12.35 13.81
C GLY A 198 -11.53 -12.87 14.40
N ALA A 199 -11.95 -12.31 15.53
CA ALA A 199 -13.20 -12.68 16.18
C ALA A 199 -14.40 -12.39 15.27
N GLY A 200 -15.40 -13.26 15.29
CA GLY A 200 -16.62 -13.11 14.53
C GLY A 200 -17.74 -13.98 15.08
N THR A 201 -18.85 -13.98 14.35
CA THR A 201 -20.04 -14.74 14.70
C THR A 201 -20.51 -15.60 13.54
N VAL A 202 -21.13 -16.73 13.86
CA VAL A 202 -21.88 -17.56 12.92
C VAL A 202 -23.27 -17.82 13.51
N ASP A 203 -24.32 -17.53 12.74
CA ASP A 203 -25.67 -17.94 13.10
C ASP A 203 -25.88 -19.42 12.75
N MET A 204 -25.90 -20.29 13.76
CA MET A 204 -26.04 -21.74 13.57
C MET A 204 -27.49 -22.16 13.27
N ALA A 205 -28.46 -21.28 13.50
CA ALA A 205 -29.86 -21.53 13.18
C ALA A 205 -30.18 -21.28 11.70
N SER A 206 -29.32 -20.54 11.00
CA SER A 206 -29.46 -20.24 9.57
C SER A 206 -29.29 -21.48 8.70
N ASP A 207 -30.15 -21.62 7.68
CA ASP A 207 -29.99 -22.66 6.66
C ASP A 207 -28.76 -22.40 5.75
N SER A 208 -28.29 -21.15 5.72
CA SER A 208 -27.09 -20.71 4.99
C SER A 208 -26.16 -19.96 5.95
N PRO A 209 -25.45 -20.67 6.84
CA PRO A 209 -24.62 -20.05 7.87
C PRO A 209 -23.40 -19.36 7.25
N VAL A 210 -23.09 -18.16 7.72
CA VAL A 210 -21.98 -17.33 7.22
C VAL A 210 -21.18 -16.81 8.39
N PHE A 211 -19.85 -16.90 8.32
CA PHE A 211 -18.96 -16.25 9.27
C PHE A 211 -18.89 -14.75 8.99
N VAL A 212 -19.23 -13.95 9.99
CA VAL A 212 -19.17 -12.48 9.94
C VAL A 212 -18.16 -12.02 10.97
N THR A 213 -17.09 -11.38 10.52
CA THR A 213 -16.08 -10.79 11.42
C THR A 213 -16.72 -9.70 12.27
N ASN A 214 -16.44 -9.73 13.57
CA ASN A 214 -16.70 -8.60 14.45
C ASN A 214 -15.77 -7.48 13.97
N ALA A 215 -16.31 -6.29 13.73
CA ALA A 215 -15.48 -5.14 13.40
C ALA A 215 -14.66 -4.77 14.65
N ILE A 216 -13.54 -5.46 14.90
CA ILE A 216 -12.67 -5.10 16.01
C ILE A 216 -11.98 -3.80 15.61
N ASN A 217 -12.43 -2.71 16.21
CA ASN A 217 -11.76 -1.42 16.21
C ASN A 217 -10.57 -1.48 17.16
N GLU A 218 -9.55 -2.28 16.89
CA GLU A 218 -8.28 -2.05 17.58
C GLU A 218 -7.75 -0.71 17.11
N LEU A 219 -7.54 0.24 18.00
CA LEU A 219 -6.99 1.54 17.65
C LEU A 219 -5.46 1.45 17.77
N ASN A 220 -4.71 1.88 16.74
CA ASN A 220 -3.28 2.11 16.95
C ASN A 220 -3.08 3.31 17.90
N ALA A 221 -1.83 3.56 18.33
CA ALA A 221 -1.50 4.69 19.21
C ALA A 221 -1.94 6.08 18.70
N ASP A 222 -2.35 6.18 17.42
CA ASP A 222 -2.86 7.37 16.76
C ASP A 222 -4.39 7.35 16.52
N ASN A 223 -5.15 6.48 17.19
CA ASN A 223 -6.61 6.32 17.04
C ASN A 223 -7.08 5.91 15.62
N ASN A 224 -6.29 5.13 14.87
CA ASN A 224 -6.73 4.55 13.60
C ASN A 224 -7.26 3.13 13.79
N VAL A 225 -8.37 2.81 13.12
CA VAL A 225 -8.97 1.46 13.09
C VAL A 225 -8.00 0.45 12.44
N ILE A 226 -7.42 -0.44 13.25
CA ILE A 226 -6.72 -1.66 12.89
C ILE A 226 -7.77 -2.77 12.72
N LYS A 227 -8.34 -2.87 11.51
CA LYS A 227 -8.90 -4.16 11.08
C LYS A 227 -7.71 -5.10 10.86
N THR A 228 -7.76 -6.38 11.24
CA THR A 228 -6.76 -7.36 10.77
C THR A 228 -6.95 -7.60 9.27
N ARG A 229 -6.33 -6.70 8.51
CA ARG A 229 -6.39 -6.59 7.05
C ARG A 229 -5.48 -7.57 6.33
N SER A 230 -4.88 -8.51 7.07
CA SER A 230 -3.90 -9.46 6.59
C SER A 230 -4.11 -10.83 7.20
N THR A 231 -4.12 -11.88 6.38
CA THR A 231 -4.03 -13.29 6.80
C THR A 231 -2.80 -13.91 6.17
N VAL A 232 -2.17 -14.88 6.80
CA VAL A 232 -0.95 -15.53 6.32
C VAL A 232 -1.19 -17.02 6.07
N MET A 233 -0.79 -17.46 4.89
CA MET A 233 -0.54 -18.86 4.61
C MET A 233 0.88 -19.19 5.07
N ASP A 234 1.00 -19.99 6.12
CA ASP A 234 2.28 -20.43 6.67
C ASP A 234 2.68 -21.75 6.02
N ILE A 235 3.61 -21.65 5.08
CA ILE A 235 4.15 -22.74 4.30
C ILE A 235 5.36 -23.24 5.08
N ASP A 236 5.27 -24.45 5.62
CA ASP A 236 6.22 -25.09 6.56
C ASP A 236 7.74 -24.90 6.30
N ALA A 237 8.58 -25.45 7.19
CA ALA A 237 10.04 -25.32 7.13
C ALA A 237 10.70 -25.85 5.83
N LYS A 238 9.97 -26.59 4.99
CA LYS A 238 10.47 -27.08 3.69
C LYS A 238 10.21 -26.10 2.55
N GLY A 239 9.29 -25.15 2.74
CA GLY A 239 8.86 -24.21 1.71
C GLY A 239 8.17 -24.92 0.54
N VAL A 240 7.59 -24.13 -0.36
CA VAL A 240 7.15 -24.63 -1.67
C VAL A 240 8.17 -24.17 -2.69
N THR A 241 8.77 -25.13 -3.40
CA THR A 241 9.62 -24.84 -4.55
C THR A 241 8.73 -24.67 -5.77
N PHE A 242 8.88 -23.54 -6.44
CA PHE A 242 8.15 -23.26 -7.66
C PHE A 242 9.13 -23.31 -8.82
N THR A 243 8.82 -24.15 -9.81
CA THR A 243 9.66 -24.25 -11.01
C THR A 243 9.35 -23.04 -11.91
N PRO A 244 10.38 -22.28 -12.34
CA PRO A 244 10.25 -21.29 -13.40
C PRO A 244 9.48 -21.83 -14.61
N GLY A 245 8.41 -21.15 -15.04
CA GLY A 245 7.57 -21.62 -16.16
C GLY A 245 6.47 -20.63 -16.58
N THR A 246 5.76 -20.94 -17.66
CA THR A 246 4.66 -20.11 -18.19
C THR A 246 3.35 -20.22 -17.39
N ASP A 247 3.23 -21.24 -16.55
CA ASP A 247 1.98 -21.61 -15.88
C ASP A 247 1.99 -21.25 -14.40
N TYR A 248 0.81 -21.05 -13.83
CA TYR A 248 0.64 -20.85 -12.39
C TYR A 248 0.80 -22.19 -11.65
N VAL A 249 1.58 -22.17 -10.58
CA VAL A 249 1.83 -23.32 -9.70
C VAL A 249 1.05 -23.15 -8.40
N PHE A 250 0.37 -24.20 -7.96
CA PHE A 250 -0.47 -24.15 -6.77
C PHE A 250 0.34 -23.93 -5.47
N ALA A 251 0.02 -22.86 -4.76
CA ALA A 251 0.71 -22.40 -3.56
C ALA A 251 -0.04 -22.73 -2.26
N GLY A 252 -1.32 -23.11 -2.30
CA GLY A 252 -2.08 -23.54 -1.11
C GLY A 252 -3.46 -22.91 -1.05
N TYR A 253 -4.11 -23.05 0.10
CA TYR A 253 -5.43 -22.50 0.36
C TYR A 253 -5.43 -21.51 1.52
N VAL A 254 -6.27 -20.49 1.42
CA VAL A 254 -6.53 -19.53 2.51
C VAL A 254 -8.03 -19.44 2.74
N VAL A 255 -8.46 -19.62 3.98
CA VAL A 255 -9.83 -19.42 4.44
C VAL A 255 -10.03 -17.95 4.81
N MET A 256 -11.07 -17.33 4.27
CA MET A 256 -11.37 -15.91 4.50
C MET A 256 -12.88 -15.70 4.65
N PRO A 257 -13.32 -14.59 5.26
CA PRO A 257 -14.73 -14.20 5.24
C PRO A 257 -15.24 -14.09 3.80
N ALA A 258 -16.49 -14.50 3.57
CA ALA A 258 -17.12 -14.31 2.28
C ALA A 258 -17.42 -12.83 2.03
N GLY A 259 -17.34 -12.39 0.78
CA GLY A 259 -17.55 -11.00 0.41
C GLY A 259 -16.96 -10.65 -0.95
N THR A 260 -17.15 -9.40 -1.36
CA THR A 260 -16.52 -8.84 -2.56
C THR A 260 -15.41 -7.88 -2.15
N TYR A 261 -14.21 -8.15 -2.64
CA TYR A 261 -13.00 -7.38 -2.38
C TYR A 261 -12.58 -6.67 -3.66
N HIS A 262 -12.38 -5.35 -3.67
CA HIS A 262 -12.02 -4.65 -4.91
C HIS A 262 -10.64 -5.07 -5.41
N SER A 263 -9.68 -5.23 -4.48
CA SER A 263 -8.37 -5.81 -4.76
C SER A 263 -7.84 -6.61 -3.57
N LEU A 264 -7.02 -7.62 -3.88
CA LEU A 264 -6.22 -8.34 -2.89
C LEU A 264 -4.74 -8.10 -3.19
N ASN A 265 -3.99 -7.77 -2.15
CA ASN A 265 -2.54 -7.67 -2.16
C ASN A 265 -1.95 -8.98 -1.62
N PHE A 266 -0.88 -9.45 -2.24
CA PHE A 266 -0.11 -10.60 -1.82
C PHE A 266 1.30 -10.17 -1.49
N GLU A 267 1.76 -10.49 -0.29
CA GLU A 267 3.14 -10.25 0.13
C GLU A 267 3.84 -11.55 0.47
N GLY A 268 5.08 -11.71 0.06
CA GLY A 268 5.83 -12.93 0.31
C GLY A 268 7.33 -12.73 0.33
N LEU A 269 8.01 -13.71 0.90
CA LEU A 269 9.46 -13.83 0.92
C LEU A 269 9.88 -14.92 -0.06
N ALA A 270 10.58 -14.58 -1.13
CA ALA A 270 11.13 -15.54 -2.07
C ALA A 270 12.65 -15.61 -1.92
N THR A 271 13.19 -16.82 -1.96
CA THR A 271 14.64 -17.05 -2.07
C THR A 271 14.96 -17.57 -3.46
N VAL A 272 16.01 -17.03 -4.09
CA VAL A 272 16.56 -17.53 -5.37
C VAL A 272 18.08 -17.62 -5.21
N GLY A 273 18.61 -18.85 -5.14
CA GLY A 273 20.00 -19.08 -4.72
C GLY A 273 20.23 -18.59 -3.29
N GLU A 274 21.24 -17.74 -3.08
CA GLU A 274 21.53 -17.10 -1.77
C GLU A 274 20.74 -15.79 -1.55
N ASN A 275 20.05 -15.30 -2.57
CA ASN A 275 19.39 -13.99 -2.55
C ASN A 275 17.96 -14.07 -2.03
N ARG A 276 17.59 -13.12 -1.17
CA ARG A 276 16.23 -12.96 -0.62
C ARG A 276 15.51 -11.77 -1.24
N TYR A 277 14.31 -12.02 -1.73
CA TYR A 277 13.42 -11.08 -2.38
C TYR A 277 12.15 -10.94 -1.54
N TYR A 278 11.78 -9.70 -1.24
CA TYR A 278 10.48 -9.37 -0.70
C TYR A 278 9.57 -8.92 -1.82
N ILE A 279 8.43 -9.57 -1.96
CA ILE A 279 7.57 -9.40 -3.12
C ILE A 279 6.24 -8.88 -2.65
N GLN A 280 5.76 -7.83 -3.31
CA GLN A 280 4.39 -7.36 -3.24
C GLN A 280 3.77 -7.44 -4.64
N SER A 281 2.61 -8.09 -4.74
CA SER A 281 1.88 -8.23 -5.97
C SER A 281 0.38 -8.04 -5.74
N TYR A 282 -0.30 -7.51 -6.74
CA TYR A 282 -1.74 -7.32 -6.71
C TYR A 282 -2.43 -8.44 -7.49
N SER A 283 -3.62 -8.80 -7.05
CA SER A 283 -4.49 -9.68 -7.83
C SER A 283 -4.71 -9.08 -9.23
N PRO A 284 -4.50 -9.84 -10.32
CA PRO A 284 -4.81 -9.37 -11.67
C PRO A 284 -6.31 -9.06 -11.85
N ALA A 285 -7.16 -9.80 -11.13
CA ALA A 285 -8.59 -9.57 -11.09
C ALA A 285 -8.94 -8.45 -10.10
N LYS A 286 -9.86 -7.57 -10.51
CA LYS A 286 -10.55 -6.61 -9.64
C LYS A 286 -11.93 -7.15 -9.26
N ASN A 287 -12.48 -6.66 -8.16
CA ASN A 287 -13.82 -7.04 -7.65
C ASN A 287 -13.95 -8.56 -7.47
N ILE A 288 -13.04 -9.12 -6.67
CA ILE A 288 -12.98 -10.54 -6.36
C ILE A 288 -14.10 -10.89 -5.40
N THR A 289 -15.11 -11.60 -5.91
CA THR A 289 -16.16 -12.18 -5.07
C THR A 289 -15.74 -13.56 -4.57
N LEU A 290 -15.71 -13.70 -3.25
CA LEU A 290 -15.50 -14.94 -2.51
C LEU A 290 -16.82 -15.36 -1.87
N ASN A 291 -17.33 -16.54 -2.25
CA ASN A 291 -18.62 -17.04 -1.79
C ASN A 291 -18.43 -18.09 -0.68
N VAL A 292 -19.34 -18.10 0.29
CA VAL A 292 -19.38 -19.10 1.35
C VAL A 292 -19.42 -20.50 0.76
N GLY A 293 -18.64 -21.42 1.32
CA GLY A 293 -18.59 -22.81 0.86
C GLY A 293 -17.82 -23.00 -0.44
N LYS A 294 -17.51 -21.96 -1.21
CA LYS A 294 -16.90 -22.10 -2.54
C LYS A 294 -15.39 -21.88 -2.50
N ILE A 295 -14.68 -22.62 -3.36
CA ILE A 295 -13.26 -22.42 -3.64
C ILE A 295 -13.12 -21.46 -4.84
N ARG A 296 -12.45 -20.34 -4.65
CA ARG A 296 -12.13 -19.40 -5.74
C ARG A 296 -10.65 -19.50 -6.09
N PRO A 297 -10.29 -19.87 -7.33
CA PRO A 297 -8.92 -19.74 -7.82
C PRO A 297 -8.48 -18.28 -7.86
N LEU A 298 -7.35 -17.98 -7.23
CA LEU A 298 -6.66 -16.68 -7.27
C LEU A 298 -5.25 -16.87 -7.80
N ASN A 299 -4.99 -16.21 -8.91
CA ASN A 299 -3.70 -16.22 -9.58
C ASN A 299 -2.87 -15.03 -9.12
N VAL A 300 -1.69 -15.29 -8.56
CA VAL A 300 -0.79 -14.30 -7.98
C VAL A 300 0.50 -14.27 -8.80
N PRO A 301 0.73 -13.24 -9.63
CA PRO A 301 2.01 -13.10 -10.29
C PRO A 301 3.07 -12.72 -9.25
N ILE A 302 4.18 -13.45 -9.21
CA ILE A 302 5.34 -13.21 -8.35
C ILE A 302 6.52 -12.99 -9.31
N ASP A 303 6.56 -11.81 -9.92
CA ASP A 303 7.57 -11.48 -10.92
C ASP A 303 8.81 -10.88 -10.23
N VAL A 304 9.88 -11.68 -10.13
CA VAL A 304 11.23 -11.14 -9.99
C VAL A 304 11.80 -11.08 -11.41
N PRO A 305 11.89 -9.89 -12.03
CA PRO A 305 12.36 -9.81 -13.41
C PRO A 305 13.81 -10.28 -13.50
N THR A 306 14.08 -11.30 -14.30
CA THR A 306 15.46 -11.69 -14.66
C THR A 306 16.06 -10.73 -15.68
N GLU A 307 15.19 -10.07 -16.46
CA GLU A 307 15.53 -8.99 -17.38
C GLU A 307 14.73 -7.75 -17.00
N PHE A 308 15.43 -6.63 -16.83
CA PHE A 308 14.84 -5.35 -16.47
C PHE A 308 15.72 -4.21 -17.00
N THR A 309 15.13 -3.03 -17.15
CA THR A 309 15.88 -1.80 -17.39
C THR A 309 16.27 -1.19 -16.04
N ASP A 310 17.57 -1.08 -15.77
CA ASP A 310 18.08 -0.40 -14.57
C ASP A 310 18.03 1.12 -14.77
N LEU A 311 17.07 1.77 -14.11
CA LEU A 311 16.87 3.21 -14.15
C LEU A 311 17.97 3.99 -13.40
N SER A 312 18.75 3.29 -12.58
CA SER A 312 19.91 3.82 -11.85
C SER A 312 21.26 3.47 -12.46
N ALA A 313 21.27 2.80 -13.62
CA ALA A 313 22.49 2.46 -14.35
C ALA A 313 23.36 3.69 -14.57
N ASP A 314 24.68 3.49 -14.66
CA ASP A 314 25.68 4.56 -14.77
C ASP A 314 25.60 5.59 -13.64
N GLY A 315 25.06 5.18 -12.48
CA GLY A 315 24.93 6.06 -11.32
C GLY A 315 23.80 7.08 -11.43
N LYS A 316 22.82 6.90 -12.32
CA LYS A 316 21.67 7.81 -12.55
C LYS A 316 20.64 7.81 -11.41
N ILE A 317 21.08 8.12 -10.19
CA ILE A 317 20.26 8.12 -8.98
C ILE A 317 19.40 9.39 -8.89
N ALA A 318 18.11 9.23 -8.63
CA ALA A 318 17.17 10.33 -8.42
C ALA A 318 16.04 9.94 -7.47
N ASN A 319 15.30 10.93 -6.96
CA ASN A 319 14.05 10.69 -6.22
C ASN A 319 12.85 10.48 -7.14
N CYS A 320 12.95 10.92 -8.39
CA CYS A 320 11.97 10.66 -9.42
C CYS A 320 12.65 9.93 -10.58
N TYR A 321 12.15 8.75 -10.93
CA TYR A 321 12.54 8.06 -12.15
C TYR A 321 11.49 8.30 -13.21
N MET A 322 11.90 8.97 -14.28
CA MET A 322 11.07 9.26 -15.43
C MET A 322 11.26 8.16 -16.47
N ILE A 323 10.19 7.46 -16.82
CA ILE A 323 10.18 6.38 -17.81
C ILE A 323 9.54 6.94 -19.08
N GLN A 324 10.38 7.44 -19.98
CA GLN A 324 9.99 7.93 -21.30
C GLN A 324 10.83 7.27 -22.39
N ASN A 325 10.18 6.86 -23.49
CA ASN A 325 10.79 6.16 -24.63
C ASN A 325 11.26 4.72 -24.38
N GLU A 326 11.08 4.16 -23.17
CA GLU A 326 11.28 2.73 -22.94
C GLU A 326 10.01 1.97 -23.32
N SER A 327 10.16 0.88 -24.08
CA SER A 327 9.06 -0.02 -24.45
C SER A 327 8.84 -1.14 -23.42
N GLY A 328 9.80 -1.35 -22.51
CA GLY A 328 9.75 -2.39 -21.50
C GLY A 328 8.69 -2.17 -20.42
N GLU A 329 8.36 -3.27 -19.75
CA GLU A 329 7.46 -3.30 -18.58
C GLU A 329 8.20 -3.50 -17.25
N ASN A 330 9.41 -4.08 -17.27
CA ASN A 330 10.19 -4.41 -16.08
C ASN A 330 11.34 -3.42 -15.86
N PHE A 331 11.40 -2.84 -14.67
CA PHE A 331 12.39 -1.83 -14.31
C PHE A 331 12.97 -2.13 -12.93
N GLY A 332 14.15 -1.57 -12.65
CA GLY A 332 14.72 -1.56 -11.31
C GLY A 332 15.56 -0.32 -11.04
N PHE A 333 15.84 -0.04 -9.77
CA PHE A 333 16.74 1.02 -9.34
C PHE A 333 17.36 0.75 -7.97
N ARG A 334 18.56 1.29 -7.76
CA ARG A 334 19.33 1.19 -6.52
C ARG A 334 18.80 2.12 -5.44
N LEU A 335 18.86 1.65 -4.18
CA LEU A 335 18.50 2.40 -2.99
C LEU A 335 19.60 3.38 -2.58
N ALA A 336 19.65 4.52 -3.26
CA ALA A 336 20.58 5.58 -2.97
C ALA A 336 19.93 6.96 -3.12
N THR A 337 20.65 7.96 -2.60
CA THR A 337 20.37 9.38 -2.82
C THR A 337 21.49 10.00 -3.65
N ARG A 338 21.19 11.17 -4.23
CA ARG A 338 22.16 11.91 -5.03
C ARG A 338 22.27 13.36 -4.59
N THR A 339 23.50 13.83 -4.51
CA THR A 339 23.85 15.25 -4.32
C THR A 339 24.68 15.70 -5.51
N TYR A 340 24.49 16.94 -5.96
CA TYR A 340 25.35 17.57 -6.95
C TYR A 340 25.95 18.85 -6.38
N SER A 341 27.28 18.87 -6.29
CA SER A 341 28.03 20.01 -5.74
C SER A 341 29.31 20.24 -6.52
N ASN A 342 29.62 21.51 -6.80
CA ASN A 342 30.85 21.95 -7.47
C ASN A 342 31.14 21.18 -8.78
N GLY A 343 30.10 20.99 -9.59
CA GLY A 343 30.23 20.28 -10.86
C GLY A 343 30.36 18.76 -10.74
N LYS A 344 30.16 18.18 -9.54
CA LYS A 344 30.32 16.74 -9.30
C LYS A 344 29.08 16.12 -8.68
N GLY A 345 28.60 15.04 -9.29
CA GLY A 345 27.58 14.16 -8.72
C GLY A 345 28.18 13.22 -7.67
N THR A 346 27.45 12.99 -6.58
CA THR A 346 27.81 12.00 -5.57
C THR A 346 26.59 11.19 -5.19
N ASN A 347 26.71 9.87 -5.34
CA ASN A 347 25.70 8.92 -4.92
C ASN A 347 26.01 8.44 -3.50
N THR A 348 24.99 8.36 -2.64
CA THR A 348 25.11 7.86 -1.27
C THR A 348 24.08 6.77 -1.05
N ASP A 349 24.54 5.55 -0.76
CA ASP A 349 23.66 4.43 -0.42
C ASP A 349 22.80 4.76 0.81
N LEU A 350 21.54 4.34 0.76
CA LEU A 350 20.65 4.45 1.91
C LEU A 350 21.02 3.43 2.98
N ASP A 351 20.81 3.80 4.25
CA ASP A 351 20.84 2.83 5.34
C ASP A 351 19.60 1.92 5.24
N ILE A 352 19.82 0.69 4.78
CA ILE A 352 18.78 -0.34 4.59
C ILE A 352 18.69 -1.33 5.76
N ASN A 353 19.35 -1.08 6.90
CA ASN A 353 19.43 -2.05 7.99
C ASN A 353 18.05 -2.48 8.50
N ASN A 354 17.12 -1.52 8.57
CA ASN A 354 15.74 -1.73 9.00
C ASN A 354 14.78 -1.99 7.84
N ALA A 355 15.24 -1.95 6.58
CA ALA A 355 14.40 -2.19 5.42
C ALA A 355 13.92 -3.65 5.38
N TYR A 356 12.63 -3.81 5.08
CA TYR A 356 11.93 -5.08 5.06
C TYR A 356 11.30 -5.35 3.70
N ASN A 357 10.39 -4.51 3.21
CA ASN A 357 9.75 -4.69 1.91
C ASN A 357 9.60 -3.35 1.16
N ALA A 358 9.12 -3.39 -0.08
CA ALA A 358 8.74 -2.21 -0.84
C ALA A 358 7.31 -2.33 -1.36
N THR A 359 6.62 -1.20 -1.49
CA THR A 359 5.20 -1.15 -1.83
C THR A 359 4.83 0.09 -2.61
N VAL A 360 3.77 0.01 -3.43
CA VAL A 360 3.13 1.20 -3.99
C VAL A 360 2.30 1.88 -2.89
N LEU A 361 2.67 3.10 -2.51
CA LEU A 361 1.90 3.91 -1.56
C LEU A 361 0.66 4.52 -2.21
N TRP A 362 0.81 5.02 -3.44
CA TRP A 362 -0.28 5.55 -4.23
C TRP A 362 0.12 5.59 -5.71
N GLN A 363 -0.88 5.66 -6.57
CA GLN A 363 -0.73 5.84 -8.00
C GLN A 363 -1.84 6.74 -8.55
N SER A 364 -1.52 7.63 -9.48
CA SER A 364 -2.52 8.52 -10.09
C SER A 364 -3.44 7.75 -11.04
N THR A 365 -2.91 6.70 -11.66
CA THR A 365 -3.63 5.81 -12.57
C THR A 365 -3.61 4.42 -11.97
N GLU A 366 -4.78 3.87 -11.69
CA GLU A 366 -4.89 2.60 -10.99
C GLU A 366 -4.28 1.43 -11.80
N GLY A 367 -3.43 0.65 -11.15
CA GLY A 367 -2.65 -0.42 -11.76
C GLY A 367 -1.60 0.08 -12.75
N LEU A 368 -1.09 1.31 -12.59
CA LEU A 368 0.09 1.78 -13.32
C LEU A 368 1.28 0.90 -12.99
N ILE A 369 1.45 0.57 -11.70
CA ILE A 369 2.44 -0.40 -11.22
C ILE A 369 1.69 -1.64 -10.74
N SER A 370 2.03 -2.80 -11.29
CA SER A 370 1.35 -4.07 -11.02
C SER A 370 2.08 -4.96 -10.03
N SER A 371 3.39 -4.76 -9.86
CA SER A 371 4.20 -5.45 -8.85
C SER A 371 5.39 -4.61 -8.41
N VAL A 372 5.84 -4.82 -7.17
CA VAL A 372 7.06 -4.24 -6.62
C VAL A 372 7.79 -5.32 -5.84
N THR A 373 9.09 -5.43 -6.07
CA THR A 373 9.98 -6.38 -5.41
C THR A 373 11.17 -5.64 -4.83
N TYR A 374 11.51 -5.90 -3.57
CA TYR A 374 12.73 -5.42 -2.93
C TYR A 374 13.74 -6.56 -2.79
N ASN A 375 14.95 -6.38 -3.33
CA ASN A 375 16.08 -7.28 -3.12
C ASN A 375 17.08 -6.64 -2.16
N ARG A 376 17.21 -7.25 -0.98
CA ARG A 376 18.12 -6.77 0.06
C ARG A 376 19.59 -7.03 -0.26
N ALA A 377 19.91 -8.10 -1.00
CA ALA A 377 21.28 -8.52 -1.25
C ALA A 377 22.05 -7.53 -2.12
N ASN A 378 21.36 -6.90 -3.08
CA ASN A 378 21.95 -5.89 -3.96
C ASN A 378 21.37 -4.48 -3.76
N ALA A 379 20.57 -4.27 -2.71
CA ALA A 379 19.93 -2.99 -2.41
C ALA A 379 19.19 -2.38 -3.60
N MET A 380 18.37 -3.18 -4.30
CA MET A 380 17.57 -2.77 -5.45
C MET A 380 16.08 -2.92 -5.19
N ILE A 381 15.29 -2.01 -5.76
CA ILE A 381 13.86 -2.23 -6.00
C ILE A 381 13.66 -2.58 -7.47
N TYR A 382 12.79 -3.53 -7.73
CA TYR A 382 12.25 -3.88 -9.04
C TYR A 382 10.77 -3.62 -9.07
N PHE A 383 10.23 -3.25 -10.23
CA PHE A 383 8.80 -3.10 -10.40
C PHE A 383 8.38 -3.36 -11.84
N LYS A 384 7.10 -3.68 -11.99
CA LYS A 384 6.46 -3.85 -13.30
C LYS A 384 5.42 -2.77 -13.52
N ARG A 385 5.47 -2.12 -14.68
CA ARG A 385 4.44 -1.16 -15.10
C ARG A 385 3.49 -1.76 -16.13
N ASP A 386 2.30 -1.18 -16.24
CA ASP A 386 1.41 -1.38 -17.37
C ASP A 386 1.83 -0.46 -18.53
N THR A 387 2.17 -1.04 -19.69
CA THR A 387 2.70 -0.30 -20.85
C THR A 387 1.66 0.58 -21.55
N GLN A 388 0.37 0.37 -21.26
CA GLN A 388 -0.72 1.18 -21.81
C GLN A 388 -1.12 2.34 -20.88
N LYS A 389 -0.49 2.46 -19.71
CA LYS A 389 -0.84 3.47 -18.71
C LYS A 389 0.26 4.49 -18.52
N THR A 390 -0.18 5.70 -18.22
CA THR A 390 0.66 6.85 -17.90
C THR A 390 0.22 7.37 -16.54
N GLY A 391 1.10 8.06 -15.82
CA GLY A 391 0.80 8.55 -14.48
C GLY A 391 2.01 8.68 -13.57
N ASN A 392 1.73 8.79 -12.29
CA ASN A 392 2.71 8.74 -11.21
C ASN A 392 2.39 7.55 -10.31
N ALA A 393 3.43 6.95 -9.74
CA ALA A 393 3.31 6.02 -8.63
C ALA A 393 4.41 6.28 -7.62
N VAL A 394 4.07 6.35 -6.33
CA VAL A 394 5.07 6.45 -5.27
C VAL A 394 5.34 5.06 -4.73
N ILE A 395 6.58 4.59 -4.92
CA ILE A 395 7.07 3.36 -4.31
C ILE A 395 7.78 3.71 -3.01
N ALA A 396 7.44 3.05 -1.91
CA ALA A 396 8.10 3.21 -0.62
C ALA A 396 8.78 1.93 -0.15
N LEU A 397 9.99 2.09 0.37
CA LEU A 397 10.68 1.10 1.16
C LEU A 397 10.19 1.19 2.61
N ARG A 398 9.80 0.07 3.21
CA ARG A 398 9.28 0.00 4.58
C ARG A 398 10.12 -0.85 5.49
N SER A 399 10.03 -0.58 6.79
CA SER A 399 10.60 -1.42 7.84
C SER A 399 9.70 -2.60 8.21
N ARG A 400 10.18 -3.48 9.10
CA ARG A 400 9.41 -4.62 9.61
C ARG A 400 8.14 -4.19 10.34
N GLU A 401 8.17 -3.01 10.94
CA GLU A 401 7.06 -2.38 11.66
C GLU A 401 6.08 -1.67 10.71
N GLY A 402 6.29 -1.77 9.39
CA GLY A 402 5.45 -1.14 8.37
C GLY A 402 5.68 0.37 8.19
N GLN A 403 6.66 0.95 8.89
CA GLN A 403 7.01 2.36 8.74
C GLN A 403 7.74 2.60 7.42
N VAL A 404 7.47 3.70 6.73
CA VAL A 404 8.25 4.07 5.55
C VAL A 404 9.65 4.52 5.98
N VAL A 405 10.68 4.01 5.30
CA VAL A 405 12.09 4.39 5.46
C VAL A 405 12.48 5.42 4.41
N TYR A 406 12.04 5.20 3.17
CA TYR A 406 12.26 6.11 2.04
C TYR A 406 11.23 5.85 0.95
N SER A 407 11.11 6.77 0.00
CA SER A 407 10.19 6.64 -1.14
C SER A 407 10.71 7.34 -2.38
N TRP A 408 10.24 6.88 -3.54
CA TRP A 408 10.59 7.40 -4.86
C TRP A 408 9.32 7.60 -5.68
N ASN A 409 9.34 8.59 -6.57
CA ASN A 409 8.30 8.80 -7.57
C ASN A 409 8.67 8.11 -8.88
N ILE A 410 7.80 7.25 -9.39
CA ILE A 410 7.88 6.71 -10.74
C ILE A 410 6.95 7.54 -11.62
N TRP A 411 7.52 8.26 -12.58
CA TRP A 411 6.77 9.12 -13.48
C TRP A 411 6.78 8.54 -14.89
N VAL A 412 5.60 8.16 -15.37
CA VAL A 412 5.37 7.68 -16.74
C VAL A 412 4.59 8.77 -17.48
N PRO A 413 5.26 9.72 -18.16
CA PRO A 413 4.58 10.74 -18.93
C PRO A 413 3.86 10.13 -20.14
N GLY A 414 2.73 10.72 -20.56
CA GLY A 414 2.01 10.26 -21.75
C GLY A 414 2.59 10.70 -23.08
N GLU A 415 3.51 11.65 -23.06
CA GLU A 415 4.25 12.14 -24.21
C GLU A 415 5.69 12.44 -23.76
N VAL A 416 6.65 12.42 -24.68
CA VAL A 416 8.05 12.74 -24.39
C VAL A 416 8.15 14.12 -23.74
N VAL A 417 8.89 14.21 -22.63
CA VAL A 417 9.12 15.46 -21.91
C VAL A 417 10.17 16.27 -22.65
N GLY A 418 9.75 17.41 -23.21
CA GLY A 418 10.62 18.36 -23.86
C GLY A 418 11.22 19.37 -22.88
N THR A 419 12.06 20.26 -23.42
CA THR A 419 12.57 21.43 -22.70
C THR A 419 12.47 22.67 -23.56
N ASN A 420 12.20 23.80 -22.93
CA ASN A 420 12.28 25.12 -23.53
C ASN A 420 13.51 25.86 -23.00
N LYS A 421 14.26 26.50 -23.89
CA LYS A 421 15.44 27.29 -23.53
C LYS A 421 15.01 28.67 -23.03
N PHE A 422 15.60 29.11 -21.92
CA PHE A 422 15.40 30.42 -21.33
C PHE A 422 16.76 30.99 -20.92
N GLY A 423 17.27 31.95 -21.70
CA GLY A 423 18.64 32.43 -21.55
C GLY A 423 19.65 31.29 -21.69
N SER A 424 20.46 31.06 -20.65
CA SER A 424 21.43 29.96 -20.58
C SER A 424 20.88 28.64 -20.01
N TYR A 425 19.60 28.59 -19.63
CA TYR A 425 18.99 27.45 -18.95
C TYR A 425 17.96 26.74 -19.83
N GLU A 426 17.74 25.44 -19.59
CA GLU A 426 16.72 24.63 -20.27
C GLU A 426 15.70 24.13 -19.24
N LEU A 427 14.48 24.64 -19.27
CA LEU A 427 13.41 24.26 -18.35
C LEU A 427 12.53 23.18 -19.00
N MET A 428 12.01 22.22 -18.24
CA MET A 428 11.00 21.28 -18.76
C MET A 428 9.82 22.03 -19.39
N ASP A 429 9.20 21.44 -20.41
CA ASP A 429 8.01 22.00 -21.08
C ASP A 429 6.72 21.88 -20.25
N ARG A 430 6.73 21.04 -19.21
CA ARG A 430 5.59 20.70 -18.34
C ARG A 430 5.97 20.55 -16.88
N ASN A 431 4.96 20.53 -16.01
CA ASN A 431 5.16 20.30 -14.59
C ASN A 431 5.60 18.86 -14.30
N LEU A 432 6.42 18.68 -13.27
CA LEU A 432 6.86 17.37 -12.79
C LEU A 432 5.65 16.51 -12.42
N GLY A 433 5.62 15.29 -12.96
CA GLY A 433 4.52 14.37 -12.76
C GLY A 433 3.30 14.62 -13.66
N SER A 434 3.37 15.51 -14.65
CA SER A 434 2.31 15.62 -15.66
C SER A 434 2.33 14.40 -16.59
N TYR A 435 1.16 13.81 -16.86
CA TYR A 435 1.05 12.59 -17.66
C TYR A 435 0.06 12.70 -18.83
N GLY A 436 -0.33 13.92 -19.18
CA GLY A 436 -1.06 14.26 -20.39
C GLY A 436 -1.01 15.78 -20.65
N THR A 437 -1.49 16.20 -21.81
CA THR A 437 -1.38 17.59 -22.31
C THR A 437 -2.67 18.41 -22.14
N SER A 438 -3.76 17.79 -21.68
CA SER A 438 -5.07 18.42 -21.55
C SER A 438 -5.71 18.13 -20.19
N GLY A 439 -6.82 18.82 -19.90
CA GLY A 439 -7.57 18.63 -18.66
C GLY A 439 -6.71 18.76 -17.40
N TYR A 440 -6.90 17.86 -16.45
CA TYR A 440 -6.17 17.86 -15.17
C TYR A 440 -4.82 17.13 -15.24
N THR A 441 -4.61 16.25 -16.22
CA THR A 441 -3.37 15.46 -16.35
C THR A 441 -2.14 16.30 -16.73
N LYS A 442 -2.36 17.53 -17.24
CA LYS A 442 -1.31 18.54 -17.48
C LYS A 442 -0.79 19.24 -16.22
N ILE A 443 -1.56 19.23 -15.12
CA ILE A 443 -1.20 19.96 -13.89
C ILE A 443 0.02 19.32 -13.21
N GLY A 444 0.08 17.99 -13.21
CA GLY A 444 1.15 17.22 -12.58
C GLY A 444 1.00 17.10 -11.05
N ALA A 445 2.07 16.63 -10.41
CA ALA A 445 2.09 16.37 -8.97
C ALA A 445 2.41 17.64 -8.16
N PHE A 446 2.02 17.63 -6.88
CA PHE A 446 2.25 18.72 -5.94
C PHE A 446 3.29 18.35 -4.91
N TYR A 447 4.10 19.33 -4.50
CA TYR A 447 5.19 19.12 -3.56
C TYR A 447 5.16 20.23 -2.50
N GLN A 448 5.34 19.85 -1.24
CA GLN A 448 5.68 20.81 -0.19
C GLN A 448 7.17 21.10 -0.29
N GLN A 449 7.54 22.36 -0.06
CA GLN A 449 8.92 22.79 -0.23
C GLN A 449 9.89 21.91 0.58
N GLY A 450 11.00 21.50 -0.04
CA GLY A 450 12.03 20.72 0.63
C GLY A 450 11.71 19.23 0.82
N ARG A 451 10.58 18.76 0.29
CA ARG A 451 10.22 17.34 0.26
C ARG A 451 10.38 16.77 -1.15
N LYS A 452 10.88 15.55 -1.23
CA LYS A 452 10.93 14.78 -2.48
C LYS A 452 9.60 14.10 -2.83
N ASP A 453 8.70 14.01 -1.85
CA ASP A 453 7.49 13.19 -1.91
C ASP A 453 6.37 13.95 -2.65
N PRO A 454 5.83 13.40 -3.76
CA PRO A 454 4.71 14.01 -4.43
C PRO A 454 3.38 13.70 -3.72
N PHE A 455 2.47 14.66 -3.82
CA PHE A 455 1.05 14.50 -3.58
C PHE A 455 0.29 14.46 -4.91
N PRO A 456 -0.78 13.66 -5.00
CA PRO A 456 -1.66 13.63 -6.16
C PRO A 456 -2.10 15.01 -6.64
N GLY A 457 -2.17 15.17 -7.96
CA GLY A 457 -2.76 16.35 -8.61
C GLY A 457 -4.28 16.32 -8.60
N ALA A 458 -4.90 17.33 -9.21
CA ALA A 458 -6.35 17.37 -9.37
C ALA A 458 -6.84 16.20 -10.25
N SER A 459 -8.01 15.66 -9.94
CA SER A 459 -8.78 14.73 -10.77
C SER A 459 -10.10 15.38 -11.18
N GLU A 460 -10.85 14.78 -12.12
CA GLU A 460 -12.11 15.36 -12.62
C GLU A 460 -13.11 15.70 -11.50
N GLY A 461 -13.55 16.97 -11.45
CA GLY A 461 -14.57 17.46 -10.52
C GLY A 461 -14.51 18.98 -10.33
N THR A 462 -15.41 19.70 -11.00
CA THR A 462 -15.74 21.14 -10.88
C THR A 462 -15.11 21.94 -9.72
N GLY A 463 -14.16 22.85 -10.01
CA GLY A 463 -13.91 24.15 -9.31
C GLY A 463 -13.68 24.22 -7.79
N SER A 464 -13.77 23.11 -7.08
CA SER A 464 -13.51 22.93 -5.65
C SER A 464 -13.36 21.44 -5.41
N VAL A 465 -12.18 20.92 -5.71
CA VAL A 465 -11.87 19.53 -5.45
C VAL A 465 -11.48 19.43 -3.98
N ASN A 466 -12.39 18.93 -3.14
CA ASN A 466 -11.98 18.24 -1.92
C ASN A 466 -11.25 16.97 -2.37
N SER A 467 -9.98 17.10 -2.75
CA SER A 467 -9.09 16.03 -3.15
C SER A 467 -8.84 15.01 -2.04
N THR A 468 -9.11 15.37 -0.78
CA THR A 468 -9.26 14.41 0.34
C THR A 468 -10.44 13.46 0.14
N ALA A 469 -11.47 13.79 -0.65
CA ALA A 469 -12.55 12.85 -1.02
C ALA A 469 -12.15 11.92 -2.17
N VAL A 470 -11.21 12.33 -3.03
CA VAL A 470 -10.69 11.54 -4.16
C VAL A 470 -9.56 10.61 -3.72
N TYR A 471 -8.72 11.09 -2.80
CA TYR A 471 -7.52 10.40 -2.30
C TYR A 471 -7.47 10.33 -0.75
N PRO A 472 -8.57 9.95 -0.05
CA PRO A 472 -8.68 10.02 1.42
C PRO A 472 -7.60 9.19 2.14
N ASP A 473 -7.30 8.01 1.60
CA ASP A 473 -6.33 7.09 2.20
C ASP A 473 -4.87 7.44 1.87
N VAL A 474 -4.68 8.26 0.84
CA VAL A 474 -3.36 8.66 0.32
C VAL A 474 -2.87 9.96 0.96
N ILE A 475 -3.76 10.82 1.45
CA ILE A 475 -3.38 12.12 2.00
C ILE A 475 -3.85 12.22 3.44
N LYS A 476 -3.06 11.60 4.32
CA LYS A 476 -3.19 11.83 5.77
C LYS A 476 -2.72 13.24 6.08
N THR A 477 -3.22 13.83 7.15
CA THR A 477 -2.85 15.21 7.49
C THR A 477 -2.44 15.30 8.94
N VAL A 478 -1.38 16.03 9.22
CA VAL A 478 -0.93 16.30 10.59
C VAL A 478 -0.59 17.76 10.76
N LYS A 479 -0.85 18.25 11.97
CA LYS A 479 -0.40 19.57 12.41
C LYS A 479 1.13 19.62 12.40
N ALA A 480 1.69 20.73 11.89
CA ALA A 480 3.07 21.10 12.11
C ALA A 480 3.30 21.39 13.60
N GLN A 481 3.58 20.35 14.39
CA GLN A 481 3.93 20.43 15.81
C GLN A 481 5.45 20.29 15.99
N ASP A 482 5.93 20.65 17.18
CA ASP A 482 7.34 20.52 17.54
C ASP A 482 7.80 19.08 17.37
N GLY A 483 8.95 18.89 16.70
CA GLY A 483 9.49 17.57 16.37
C GLY A 483 9.21 17.07 14.94
N LYS A 484 8.43 17.78 14.12
CA LYS A 484 8.36 17.47 12.67
C LYS A 484 9.66 17.93 12.00
N THR A 485 10.55 16.96 11.74
CA THR A 485 11.86 17.12 11.10
C THR A 485 11.84 16.63 9.65
N GLN A 486 12.93 16.86 8.90
CA GLN A 486 13.09 16.29 7.57
C GLN A 486 13.06 14.76 7.59
N ALA A 487 13.72 14.14 8.59
CA ALA A 487 13.71 12.70 8.77
C ALA A 487 12.29 12.18 9.01
N TRP A 488 11.49 12.89 9.81
CA TRP A 488 10.08 12.54 10.00
C TRP A 488 9.31 12.59 8.67
N ALA A 489 9.46 13.67 7.89
CA ALA A 489 8.77 13.80 6.61
C ALA A 489 9.14 12.69 5.60
N ASN A 490 10.41 12.27 5.56
CA ASN A 490 10.86 11.16 4.71
C ASN A 490 10.16 9.84 5.06
N ASN A 491 9.82 9.62 6.33
CA ASN A 491 9.09 8.44 6.81
C ASN A 491 7.56 8.58 6.66
N HIS A 492 7.08 9.73 6.20
CA HIS A 492 5.65 10.05 6.08
C HIS A 492 5.33 10.69 4.73
N PRO A 493 5.70 10.06 3.60
CA PRO A 493 5.58 10.64 2.26
C PRO A 493 4.13 10.92 1.83
N ASN A 494 3.17 10.22 2.42
CA ASN A 494 1.74 10.35 2.15
C ASN A 494 1.02 11.20 3.22
N VAL A 495 1.78 11.94 4.04
CA VAL A 495 1.21 12.83 5.06
C VAL A 495 1.48 14.28 4.68
N PHE A 496 0.42 15.03 4.43
CA PHE A 496 0.49 16.47 4.24
C PHE A 496 0.61 17.17 5.60
N ILE A 497 1.71 17.89 5.81
CA ILE A 497 2.00 18.54 7.10
C ILE A 497 1.57 20.00 7.00
N TRP A 498 0.55 20.40 7.76
CA TRP A 498 -0.01 21.74 7.64
C TRP A 498 0.39 22.64 8.81
N GLY A 499 0.78 23.88 8.52
CA GLY A 499 1.03 24.92 9.52
C GLY A 499 -0.27 25.52 10.05
N THR A 500 -0.34 25.87 11.34
CA THR A 500 -1.54 26.53 11.91
C THR A 500 -1.59 28.00 11.53
N ASP A 501 -2.75 28.46 11.07
CA ASP A 501 -2.97 29.86 10.67
C ASP A 501 -2.84 30.86 11.85
N ASN A 502 -2.95 30.37 13.09
CA ASN A 502 -3.03 31.19 14.30
C ASN A 502 -1.76 31.22 15.17
N THR A 503 -0.67 30.54 14.78
CA THR A 503 0.59 30.56 15.57
C THR A 503 1.71 31.37 14.92
N GLY A 504 1.46 31.94 13.74
CA GLY A 504 2.52 32.54 12.93
C GLY A 504 3.50 31.51 12.34
N ARG A 505 3.28 30.20 12.52
CA ARG A 505 4.12 29.14 11.94
C ARG A 505 3.81 28.95 10.46
N GLN A 506 4.72 29.41 9.62
CA GLN A 506 4.50 29.47 8.17
C GLN A 506 5.17 28.30 7.40
N ASP A 507 5.93 27.46 8.09
CA ASP A 507 6.60 26.27 7.57
C ASP A 507 5.92 24.97 8.05
N TRP A 508 6.07 23.89 7.29
CA TRP A 508 5.67 22.55 7.73
C TRP A 508 6.69 21.95 8.71
N ARG A 509 7.97 22.35 8.60
CA ARG A 509 9.05 21.90 9.49
C ARG A 509 9.12 22.78 10.73
N SER A 510 9.56 22.19 11.84
CA SER A 510 9.80 22.91 13.10
C SER A 510 10.94 23.93 13.03
N ALA A 511 12.00 23.63 12.27
CA ALA A 511 13.14 24.52 12.01
C ALA A 511 13.20 24.86 10.52
N TYR A 512 13.34 26.15 10.22
CA TYR A 512 13.41 26.68 8.85
C TYR A 512 14.72 26.27 8.16
N ASP A 513 14.63 25.81 6.90
CA ASP A 513 15.82 25.38 6.15
C ASP A 513 15.62 25.51 4.65
N ASN A 514 16.04 26.62 4.04
CA ASN A 514 15.83 26.86 2.62
C ASN A 514 16.66 25.98 1.68
N ASN A 515 17.58 25.21 2.23
CA ASN A 515 18.60 24.52 1.49
C ASN A 515 18.23 23.07 1.16
N LEU A 516 16.98 22.66 1.41
CA LEU A 516 16.56 21.25 1.30
C LEU A 516 16.60 20.71 -0.13
N TRP A 517 16.20 21.49 -1.13
CA TRP A 517 16.30 21.08 -2.54
C TRP A 517 17.62 21.51 -3.19
N VAL A 518 18.01 22.76 -2.94
CA VAL A 518 19.18 23.44 -3.51
C VAL A 518 19.67 24.48 -2.51
N SER A 519 20.97 24.79 -2.41
CA SER A 519 21.46 25.68 -1.34
C SER A 519 22.30 26.89 -1.73
N THR A 520 23.01 26.86 -2.86
CA THR A 520 23.93 27.92 -3.33
C THR A 520 24.38 27.58 -4.76
N GLU A 521 25.08 28.46 -5.47
CA GLU A 521 25.75 28.13 -6.75
C GLU A 521 26.68 26.91 -6.65
N THR A 522 27.20 26.61 -5.45
CA THR A 522 28.11 25.48 -5.20
C THR A 522 27.41 24.14 -4.97
N VAL A 523 26.13 24.13 -4.58
CA VAL A 523 25.36 22.89 -4.37
C VAL A 523 24.03 23.03 -5.10
N LEU A 524 24.01 22.44 -6.31
CA LEU A 524 22.92 22.60 -7.26
C LEU A 524 21.83 21.53 -7.09
N LYS A 525 22.10 20.38 -6.46
CA LYS A 525 21.06 19.36 -6.17
C LYS A 525 21.33 18.72 -4.81
N ARG A 526 20.29 18.60 -3.98
CA ARG A 526 20.35 17.92 -2.68
C ARG A 526 19.50 16.64 -2.67
N PRO A 527 19.69 15.75 -1.68
CA PRO A 527 18.96 14.50 -1.57
C PRO A 527 17.44 14.62 -1.52
N GLN A 528 16.86 15.79 -1.23
CA GLN A 528 15.41 16.00 -1.19
C GLN A 528 14.85 16.58 -2.49
N ASP A 529 15.70 16.93 -3.46
CA ASP A 529 15.28 17.47 -4.75
C ASP A 529 14.39 16.43 -5.48
N PRO A 530 13.15 16.78 -5.87
CA PRO A 530 12.20 15.83 -6.43
C PRO A 530 12.46 15.54 -7.92
N CYS A 531 13.34 16.28 -8.58
CA CYS A 531 13.49 16.21 -10.03
C CYS A 531 14.22 14.94 -10.47
N PRO A 532 13.93 14.44 -11.69
CA PRO A 532 14.65 13.32 -12.28
C PRO A 532 16.14 13.56 -12.46
N TYR A 533 16.88 12.50 -12.76
CA TYR A 533 18.30 12.58 -13.08
C TYR A 533 18.57 13.59 -14.22
N GLY A 534 19.62 14.41 -14.11
CA GLY A 534 19.94 15.47 -15.07
C GLY A 534 19.06 16.72 -14.93
N TYR A 535 18.16 16.74 -13.95
CA TYR A 535 17.29 17.87 -13.65
C TYR A 535 17.28 18.21 -12.16
N ARG A 536 17.00 19.48 -11.85
CA ARG A 536 16.86 19.98 -10.48
C ARG A 536 15.78 21.04 -10.40
N VAL A 537 15.38 21.40 -9.18
CA VAL A 537 14.57 22.61 -8.97
C VAL A 537 15.41 23.83 -9.40
N PRO A 538 14.83 24.76 -10.20
CA PRO A 538 15.55 25.99 -10.60
C PRO A 538 15.85 26.83 -9.37
N ILE A 539 16.93 27.63 -9.35
CA ILE A 539 17.13 28.68 -8.34
C ILE A 539 16.43 29.97 -8.83
N THR A 540 16.57 31.08 -8.11
CA THR A 540 15.95 32.34 -8.56
C THR A 540 16.67 32.95 -9.76
N LYS A 541 17.99 32.80 -9.80
CA LYS A 541 18.87 33.44 -10.79
C LYS A 541 18.52 33.07 -12.23
N GLU A 542 17.97 31.88 -12.45
CA GLU A 542 17.48 31.44 -13.76
C GLU A 542 16.38 32.35 -14.31
N PHE A 543 15.61 33.01 -13.45
CA PHE A 543 14.46 33.83 -13.82
C PHE A 543 14.77 35.33 -13.88
N ASP A 544 15.98 35.77 -13.53
CA ASP A 544 16.33 37.20 -13.38
C ASP A 544 16.11 38.01 -14.68
N ASN A 545 16.24 37.36 -15.86
CA ASN A 545 16.15 38.00 -17.17
C ASN A 545 14.98 37.48 -18.03
N MET A 546 13.97 36.81 -17.46
CA MET A 546 12.84 36.29 -18.25
C MET A 546 11.69 37.31 -18.33
N ASN A 547 11.03 37.40 -19.49
CA ASN A 547 9.77 38.14 -19.61
C ASN A 547 8.60 37.22 -19.22
N LEU A 548 7.95 37.51 -18.08
CA LEU A 548 6.85 36.71 -17.55
C LEU A 548 5.50 37.36 -17.88
N VAL A 549 4.72 36.74 -18.78
CA VAL A 549 3.44 37.30 -19.22
C VAL A 549 2.29 36.31 -18.99
N ALA A 550 1.34 36.65 -18.11
CA ALA A 550 0.10 35.88 -18.04
C ALA A 550 -0.72 36.18 -19.30
N LYS A 551 -0.92 35.17 -20.15
CA LYS A 551 -1.84 35.26 -21.29
C LYS A 551 -3.15 34.59 -20.90
N THR A 552 -4.23 35.35 -20.83
CA THR A 552 -5.58 34.80 -20.75
C THR A 552 -6.06 34.51 -22.16
N LYS A 553 -6.08 33.24 -22.59
CA LYS A 553 -6.80 32.87 -23.81
C LYS A 553 -8.25 32.56 -23.42
N THR A 554 -9.20 33.26 -24.02
CA THR A 554 -10.63 33.02 -23.81
C THR A 554 -11.01 31.62 -24.30
N GLY A 555 -11.41 30.74 -23.37
CA GLY A 555 -11.83 29.36 -23.62
C GLY A 555 -12.07 28.62 -22.29
N THR A 556 -12.74 27.48 -22.35
CA THR A 556 -13.11 26.57 -21.23
C THR A 556 -11.88 26.12 -20.42
N TYR A 557 -12.07 25.34 -19.33
CA TYR A 557 -11.06 24.80 -18.38
C TYR A 557 -9.66 24.39 -18.94
N ALA A 558 -9.50 24.21 -20.25
CA ALA A 558 -8.28 23.86 -20.94
C ALA A 558 -7.27 25.01 -21.18
N ASP A 559 -7.64 26.30 -21.08
CA ASP A 559 -6.83 27.39 -21.67
C ASP A 559 -6.20 28.41 -20.68
N LEU A 560 -6.30 28.19 -19.36
CA LEU A 560 -5.74 29.09 -18.37
C LEU A 560 -4.31 28.69 -17.97
N ALA A 561 -3.33 29.49 -18.40
CA ALA A 561 -1.92 29.24 -18.14
C ALA A 561 -1.11 30.55 -18.07
N LEU A 562 0.01 30.52 -17.33
CA LEU A 562 1.08 31.50 -17.47
C LEU A 562 1.87 31.18 -18.74
N THR A 563 2.19 32.19 -19.53
CA THR A 563 3.15 32.07 -20.63
C THR A 563 4.46 32.75 -20.23
N ILE A 564 5.55 31.98 -20.19
CA ILE A 564 6.88 32.56 -20.04
C ILE A 564 7.46 32.72 -21.43
N THR A 565 7.82 33.93 -21.80
CA THR A 565 8.44 34.23 -23.09
C THR A 565 9.91 34.55 -22.85
N ASP A 566 10.83 33.86 -23.54
CA ASP A 566 12.26 34.17 -23.48
C ASP A 566 12.61 35.40 -24.33
N ASP A 567 13.86 35.87 -24.25
CA ASP A 567 14.39 36.99 -25.06
C ASP A 567 14.37 36.73 -26.58
N ASN A 568 14.00 35.53 -27.01
CA ASN A 568 13.90 35.12 -28.41
C ASN A 568 12.44 34.83 -28.84
N ASP A 569 11.45 35.37 -28.12
CA ASP A 569 10.02 35.21 -28.38
C ASP A 569 9.50 33.75 -28.33
N LYS A 570 10.15 32.85 -27.58
CA LYS A 570 9.65 31.48 -27.35
C LYS A 570 8.77 31.39 -26.11
N ASP A 571 7.55 30.89 -26.31
CA ASP A 571 6.55 30.72 -25.26
C ASP A 571 6.62 29.33 -24.58
N ALA A 572 6.68 29.27 -23.25
CA ALA A 572 6.31 28.08 -22.47
C ALA A 572 5.04 28.31 -21.66
N VAL A 573 4.17 27.30 -21.67
CA VAL A 573 2.85 27.36 -21.06
C VAL A 573 2.84 26.61 -19.72
N PHE A 574 2.31 27.26 -18.68
CA PHE A 574 2.28 26.77 -17.31
C PHE A 574 0.85 26.74 -16.82
N PRO A 575 0.25 25.56 -16.60
CA PRO A 575 -1.15 25.48 -16.24
C PRO A 575 -1.41 26.14 -14.88
N ILE A 576 -2.55 26.81 -14.73
CA ILE A 576 -3.05 27.31 -13.45
C ILE A 576 -3.53 26.11 -12.59
N GLY A 577 -2.59 25.48 -11.89
CA GLY A 577 -2.80 24.23 -11.15
C GLY A 577 -3.43 24.37 -9.76
N GLY A 578 -3.49 25.57 -9.19
CA GLY A 578 -3.90 25.77 -7.80
C GLY A 578 -2.82 25.40 -6.78
N VAL A 579 -3.24 25.15 -5.54
CA VAL A 579 -2.39 24.70 -4.43
C VAL A 579 -3.10 23.71 -3.54
N TRP A 580 -2.31 22.87 -2.87
CA TRP A 580 -2.75 22.16 -1.68
C TRP A 580 -2.60 23.06 -0.46
N GLN A 581 -3.72 23.39 0.20
CA GLN A 581 -3.69 24.20 1.42
C GLN A 581 -4.74 23.75 2.44
N ARG A 582 -4.55 24.20 3.69
CA ARG A 582 -5.58 24.07 4.72
C ARG A 582 -6.60 25.18 4.57
N LYS A 583 -7.88 24.82 4.51
CA LYS A 583 -8.99 25.75 4.66
C LYS A 583 -9.86 25.30 5.82
N TYR A 584 -9.94 26.15 6.85
CA TYR A 584 -10.59 25.83 8.13
C TYR A 584 -10.03 24.55 8.77
N ASN A 585 -10.74 23.42 8.64
CA ASN A 585 -10.40 22.14 9.27
C ASN A 585 -10.01 21.04 8.29
N ALA A 586 -10.07 21.28 6.98
CA ALA A 586 -9.73 20.30 5.95
C ALA A 586 -8.54 20.78 5.11
N ILE A 587 -7.78 19.82 4.58
CA ILE A 587 -6.84 20.09 3.49
C ILE A 587 -7.57 19.86 2.18
N GLU A 588 -7.57 20.88 1.32
CA GLU A 588 -8.22 20.87 0.02
C GLU A 588 -7.27 21.38 -1.07
N MET A 589 -7.55 21.00 -2.32
CA MET A 589 -7.02 21.71 -3.46
C MET A 589 -7.82 22.99 -3.66
N ALA A 590 -7.13 24.12 -3.60
CA ALA A 590 -7.73 25.44 -3.71
C ALA A 590 -7.13 26.22 -4.89
N ASN A 591 -7.90 27.20 -5.36
CA ASN A 591 -7.50 28.14 -6.40
C ASN A 591 -7.10 27.48 -7.73
N VAL A 592 -7.55 26.24 -7.97
CA VAL A 592 -7.52 25.63 -9.31
C VAL A 592 -8.26 26.57 -10.27
N ASP A 593 -7.70 26.82 -11.45
CA ASP A 593 -8.21 27.78 -12.44
C ASP A 593 -8.17 29.28 -12.04
N VAL A 594 -7.73 29.60 -10.82
CA VAL A 594 -7.63 30.99 -10.32
C VAL A 594 -6.17 31.42 -10.18
N GLU A 595 -5.33 30.58 -9.58
CA GLU A 595 -3.92 30.86 -9.27
C GLU A 595 -3.03 29.65 -9.57
N GLY A 596 -1.84 29.93 -10.09
CA GLY A 596 -0.79 28.94 -10.29
C GLY A 596 0.48 29.38 -9.58
N TYR A 597 1.30 28.38 -9.24
CA TYR A 597 2.49 28.56 -8.44
C TYR A 597 3.62 27.71 -9.00
N LEU A 598 4.78 28.32 -9.14
CA LEU A 598 6.01 27.64 -9.53
C LEU A 598 7.08 27.84 -8.46
N TRP A 599 7.61 26.74 -7.95
CA TRP A 599 8.73 26.77 -7.02
C TRP A 599 10.04 27.15 -7.71
N CYS A 600 10.79 28.07 -7.09
CA CYS A 600 12.19 28.28 -7.35
C CYS A 600 12.97 28.23 -6.02
N GLY A 601 14.22 27.78 -6.09
CA GLY A 601 15.11 27.52 -4.97
C GLY A 601 15.65 28.80 -4.35
N ASN A 602 16.76 28.65 -3.61
CA ASN A 602 17.40 29.76 -2.89
C ASN A 602 18.17 30.69 -3.84
N GLY A 603 18.07 32.00 -3.60
CA GLY A 603 18.95 33.00 -4.22
C GLY A 603 19.06 34.29 -3.43
N SER A 604 20.08 35.08 -3.76
CA SER A 604 20.41 36.34 -3.09
C SER A 604 19.32 37.39 -3.27
N THR A 605 19.16 38.25 -2.27
CA THR A 605 18.29 39.42 -2.30
C THR A 605 18.54 40.25 -3.55
N ASN A 606 17.60 40.27 -4.48
CA ASN A 606 17.42 41.44 -5.32
C ASN A 606 15.94 41.77 -5.45
N THR A 607 15.67 43.01 -5.05
CA THR A 607 14.46 43.81 -5.21
C THR A 607 14.32 44.26 -6.67
N GLY A 608 14.28 43.30 -7.59
CA GLY A 608 13.87 43.57 -8.96
C GLY A 608 12.37 43.80 -8.96
N ASN A 609 11.93 45.06 -8.91
CA ASN A 609 10.60 45.41 -9.38
C ASN A 609 10.55 45.03 -10.86
N PHE A 610 9.91 43.91 -11.17
CA PHE A 610 9.48 43.60 -12.53
C PHE A 610 8.28 44.49 -12.84
N ASP A 611 8.58 45.77 -13.08
CA ASP A 611 7.63 46.78 -13.50
C ASP A 611 7.35 46.57 -14.99
N THR A 612 6.16 46.11 -15.32
CA THR A 612 5.42 46.70 -16.42
C THR A 612 3.94 46.77 -16.06
N GLN A 613 3.55 47.94 -15.54
CA GLN A 613 2.21 48.54 -15.62
C GLN A 613 1.02 47.63 -15.31
N PHE A 614 0.53 47.62 -14.06
CA PHE A 614 -0.88 47.88 -13.70
C PHE A 614 -0.93 48.19 -12.18
N PRO A 615 -1.73 49.17 -11.73
CA PRO A 615 -1.49 49.86 -10.46
C PRO A 615 -1.89 49.03 -9.23
N ASN A 616 -1.12 49.26 -8.16
CA ASN A 616 -1.33 48.90 -6.75
C ASN A 616 -0.80 47.54 -6.26
N ALA A 617 0.48 47.54 -5.86
CA ALA A 617 0.85 47.02 -4.54
C ALA A 617 2.16 47.66 -4.05
N SER A 618 2.09 48.25 -2.85
CA SER A 618 3.20 48.86 -2.12
C SER A 618 4.39 47.92 -1.93
N THR A 619 5.57 48.37 -2.36
CA THR A 619 6.87 47.75 -2.11
C THR A 619 7.25 47.90 -0.63
N THR A 620 7.08 46.85 0.16
CA THR A 620 7.83 46.71 1.44
C THR A 620 9.10 45.92 1.17
N GLU A 621 10.26 46.52 1.38
CA GLU A 621 11.56 45.85 1.39
C GLU A 621 11.55 44.69 2.41
N ILE A 622 11.92 43.49 1.97
CA ILE A 622 12.01 42.29 2.82
C ILE A 622 13.49 41.89 2.90
N THR A 623 14.09 42.10 4.07
CA THR A 623 15.53 41.98 4.37
C THR A 623 16.03 40.61 4.82
N GLU A 624 15.23 39.53 4.76
CA GLU A 624 15.69 38.17 5.12
C GLU A 624 15.58 37.15 3.97
N ALA A 625 16.44 36.12 4.02
CA ALA A 625 16.56 35.03 3.06
C ALA A 625 15.29 34.15 3.05
N GLY A 626 14.53 34.22 1.95
CA GLY A 626 13.25 33.52 1.78
C GLY A 626 13.31 32.42 0.74
N THR A 627 12.36 31.48 0.77
CA THR A 627 12.06 30.62 -0.38
C THR A 627 11.32 31.46 -1.44
N TYR A 628 11.69 31.29 -2.70
CA TYR A 628 11.10 32.04 -3.80
C TYR A 628 10.03 31.20 -4.52
N ARG A 629 8.98 31.87 -4.98
CA ARG A 629 7.97 31.26 -5.85
C ARG A 629 7.45 32.30 -6.82
N ILE A 630 7.10 31.86 -8.02
CA ILE A 630 6.37 32.69 -8.98
C ILE A 630 4.89 32.39 -8.77
N GLN A 631 4.11 33.41 -8.42
CA GLN A 631 2.65 33.33 -8.33
C GLN A 631 2.06 34.00 -9.57
N PHE A 632 1.11 33.33 -10.21
CA PHE A 632 0.40 33.89 -11.34
C PHE A 632 -1.09 33.67 -11.14
N LYS A 633 -1.88 34.71 -11.43
CA LYS A 633 -3.34 34.69 -11.35
C LYS A 633 -3.90 34.86 -12.75
N LYS A 634 -5.17 34.47 -12.92
CA LYS A 634 -5.91 34.66 -14.17
C LYS A 634 -5.83 36.08 -14.77
N ALA A 635 -5.70 37.11 -13.92
CA ALA A 635 -5.62 38.50 -14.34
C ALA A 635 -4.19 39.07 -14.40
N ASN A 636 -3.28 38.67 -13.51
CA ASN A 636 -1.97 39.29 -13.32
C ASN A 636 -0.89 38.25 -12.95
N VAL A 637 0.37 38.47 -13.34
CA VAL A 637 1.54 37.75 -12.80
C VAL A 637 2.15 38.57 -11.66
N THR A 638 2.58 37.92 -10.59
CA THR A 638 3.33 38.59 -9.51
C THR A 638 4.45 37.68 -9.04
N ILE A 639 5.71 38.09 -9.24
CA ILE A 639 6.83 37.45 -8.55
C ILE A 639 6.80 37.95 -7.11
N ALA A 640 6.26 37.15 -6.21
CA ALA A 640 6.15 37.51 -4.81
C ALA A 640 7.32 36.88 -4.04
N LYS A 641 8.18 37.73 -3.44
CA LYS A 641 8.98 37.31 -2.29
C LYS A 641 8.02 37.11 -1.12
N THR A 642 7.46 35.92 -1.00
CA THR A 642 6.42 35.69 0.00
C THR A 642 7.04 35.56 1.39
N LYS A 643 6.58 36.41 2.33
CA LYS A 643 6.67 36.09 3.76
C LYS A 643 6.13 34.69 3.95
N ALA A 644 6.91 33.88 4.67
CA ALA A 644 6.97 32.43 4.83
C ALA A 644 5.68 31.54 4.75
N HIS A 645 4.49 32.03 4.37
CA HIS A 645 3.26 31.25 4.14
C HIS A 645 3.30 30.10 3.11
N PRO A 646 4.23 30.00 2.13
CA PRO A 646 4.04 29.03 1.04
C PRO A 646 4.62 27.64 1.32
N ARG A 647 5.57 27.47 2.25
CA ARG A 647 6.29 26.20 2.41
C ARG A 647 5.38 25.08 2.89
N ARG A 648 4.39 25.44 3.72
CA ARG A 648 3.31 24.56 4.18
C ARG A 648 2.31 24.17 3.07
N TRP A 649 2.25 24.89 1.95
CA TRP A 649 1.38 24.55 0.83
C TRP A 649 2.06 23.55 -0.10
N GLY A 650 1.26 22.71 -0.76
CA GLY A 650 1.73 21.94 -1.90
C GLY A 650 1.56 22.76 -3.18
N SER A 651 2.58 22.82 -4.01
CA SER A 651 2.53 23.47 -5.33
C SER A 651 3.32 22.65 -6.34
N ASN A 652 3.11 22.93 -7.63
CA ASN A 652 3.81 22.20 -8.69
C ASN A 652 5.30 22.59 -8.74
N VAL A 653 6.12 21.64 -9.18
CA VAL A 653 7.53 21.84 -9.48
C VAL A 653 7.73 21.72 -10.99
N ARG A 654 8.58 22.57 -11.56
CA ARG A 654 9.09 22.41 -12.93
C ARG A 654 10.60 22.45 -12.90
N CYS A 655 11.22 21.41 -13.44
CA CYS A 655 12.64 21.21 -13.27
C CYS A 655 13.45 21.87 -14.39
N VAL A 656 14.63 22.38 -14.04
CA VAL A 656 15.64 22.87 -14.98
C VAL A 656 16.67 21.77 -15.22
N LYS A 657 17.04 21.58 -16.48
CA LYS A 657 18.09 20.68 -16.91
C LYS A 657 19.45 21.25 -16.55
N PHE A 658 20.37 20.38 -16.18
CA PHE A 658 21.75 20.76 -15.94
C PHE A 658 22.68 19.62 -16.32
N THR A 659 23.92 19.96 -16.70
CA THR A 659 24.93 18.96 -17.01
C THR A 659 25.55 18.48 -15.70
N GLU A 660 25.32 17.22 -15.38
CA GLU A 660 26.02 16.52 -14.31
C GLU A 660 27.32 15.95 -14.86
N VAL A 661 28.47 16.28 -14.27
CA VAL A 661 29.71 15.53 -14.51
C VAL A 661 29.81 14.48 -13.41
N ASP A 662 29.76 13.20 -13.79
CA ASP A 662 30.02 12.10 -12.88
C ASP A 662 31.51 12.07 -12.52
N ALA A 663 31.84 11.82 -11.25
CA ALA A 663 33.21 11.54 -10.86
C ALA A 663 33.56 10.13 -11.38
N GLU A 664 34.56 10.04 -12.27
CA GLU A 664 35.19 8.76 -12.66
C GLU A 664 35.72 7.99 -11.46
#